data_AF-A0A9D5IZZ3-F1
#
_entry.id   AF-A0A9D5IZZ3-F1
#
_cell.length_a   1.000
_cell.length_b   1.000
_cell.length_c   1.000
_cell.angle_alpha   90.00
_cell.angle_beta   90.00
_cell.angle_gamma   90.00
#
_symmetry.space_group_name_H-M   'P 1'
#
loop_
_entity.id
_entity.type
_entity.pdbx_description
1 polymer ?
#
loop_
_entity_poly.entity_id
_entity_poly.type
_entity_poly.pdbx_seq_one_letter_code
_entity_poly.pdbx_strand_id
1 'polypeptide(L)'
;MSLSFIKRVLSVAVFLLVSGICFSTEQATKAEHARAVALAREGDHDAALNILEKLLKDDDGNLDALNDYILVLSWADRHAEAVASFEGRIGAGSTPVFVVRAAANSYRELRKFDTALDLYNQLLARDKDDVETITGLCLTMVAAGETAKALAMIESILPGAQDKTSLYMAKAEVLWAGKDYLGAAKAFDEIIAISPTNRAAINLKIRVISDMGAQSVAEDAVREYGSLIDPDVRQYVRNNRAALQIRWGEPHLATNTLAELLGSGSAETRRRAAQDLILALAAMREWRTIVDIFERIENSKAKVPSWIWDSAAAAYLTLQNPKKAVELYRKALELDPRNVNIRMGYFFALMELGDFGTAGDVRDKLERETPEWIMDRGVLKYNWKKQEVVEGKGLWLAYQDRLAEAQQHFESMLEIAPGNTASRSGLAQIQAWRGWPGSSLRNIDISLNMAGIDPLSRPTYVEEREVPARITRAADLNACYYKQESRVLAAELIRRNPMNLHAKSLTEDLDVEDSISISFDGYVTSENPGIGEKYASARITMPVTSSLDIYGLWLFRDNSLDGVSHMLRRAGAGIDYDVFRALSIGIQGSDDYVTRDEEGLSARLSWRANDLLTLEAGHDTRSLDLPLRARAGGVSGNRTDAALTFRNSESFLYRLRYALGDLDDGNENTSMGLSLEEWVFTRASFRIRLKEEVSRVQNSETAVAYFSPRWANTVAISPVIEHVPYRRYGSVFAHRLILGGGFFEQVDFGRDFIWDLRYEHDYMLGKRTTLLWGLNRSRRYYDGEPADVSSFYLTFRQVL
;
A
#
# COMPACT_ATOMS: atom_id res chain seq x y z
N MET A 1 55.50 -30.60 75.71
CA MET A 1 54.22 -30.15 75.09
C MET A 1 53.74 -31.23 74.15
N SER A 2 52.63 -31.91 74.46
CA SER A 2 52.17 -33.07 73.69
C SER A 2 51.35 -32.64 72.47
N LEU A 3 51.52 -33.37 71.36
CA LEU A 3 50.75 -33.23 70.11
C LEU A 3 49.21 -33.22 70.31
N SER A 4 48.70 -33.67 71.46
CA SER A 4 47.26 -33.73 71.76
C SER A 4 46.65 -32.35 72.07
N PHE A 5 47.44 -31.40 72.58
CA PHE A 5 46.93 -30.07 72.93
C PHE A 5 46.73 -29.19 71.68
N ILE A 6 47.64 -29.30 70.70
CA ILE A 6 47.55 -28.58 69.43
C ILE A 6 46.40 -29.10 68.56
N LYS A 7 46.10 -30.41 68.58
CA LYS A 7 44.93 -30.97 67.86
C LYS A 7 43.59 -30.48 68.42
N ARG A 8 43.45 -30.35 69.75
CA ARG A 8 42.21 -29.87 70.38
C ARG A 8 41.94 -28.38 70.14
N VAL A 9 42.98 -27.55 70.10
CA VAL A 9 42.85 -26.12 69.80
C VAL A 9 42.53 -25.89 68.32
N LEU A 10 43.12 -26.67 67.39
CA LEU A 10 42.77 -26.58 65.96
C LEU A 10 41.33 -27.03 65.67
N SER A 11 40.84 -28.09 66.32
CA SER A 11 39.46 -28.57 66.10
C SER A 11 38.40 -27.61 66.63
N VAL A 12 38.66 -26.88 67.73
CA VAL A 12 37.72 -25.87 68.26
C VAL A 12 37.77 -24.58 67.42
N ALA A 13 38.94 -24.18 66.92
CA ALA A 13 39.07 -23.05 66.01
C ALA A 13 38.41 -23.32 64.65
N VAL A 14 38.54 -24.53 64.09
CA VAL A 14 37.85 -24.94 62.86
C VAL A 14 36.34 -25.06 63.10
N PHE A 15 35.88 -25.57 64.25
CA PHE A 15 34.45 -25.64 64.54
C PHE A 15 33.82 -24.26 64.72
N LEU A 16 34.53 -23.30 65.34
CA LEU A 16 34.07 -21.91 65.49
C LEU A 16 34.15 -21.10 64.19
N LEU A 17 35.15 -21.35 63.33
CA LEU A 17 35.22 -20.79 61.98
C LEU A 17 34.16 -21.38 61.05
N VAL A 18 33.93 -22.69 61.09
CA VAL A 18 32.89 -23.36 60.28
C VAL A 18 31.49 -22.99 60.78
N SER A 19 31.27 -22.90 62.10
CA SER A 19 29.98 -22.42 62.64
C SER A 19 29.78 -20.93 62.37
N GLY A 20 30.83 -20.11 62.44
CA GLY A 20 30.76 -18.68 62.10
C GLY A 20 30.53 -18.42 60.61
N ILE A 21 31.15 -19.21 59.74
CA ILE A 21 30.92 -19.17 58.29
C ILE A 21 29.50 -19.65 57.96
N CYS A 22 29.03 -20.78 58.51
CA CYS A 22 27.65 -21.26 58.32
C CYS A 22 26.59 -20.24 58.78
N PHE A 23 26.80 -19.61 59.94
CA PHE A 23 25.88 -18.60 60.46
C PHE A 23 25.87 -17.34 59.57
N SER A 24 27.04 -16.94 59.04
CA SER A 24 27.16 -15.81 58.12
C SER A 24 26.53 -16.08 56.75
N THR A 25 26.62 -17.31 56.24
CA THR A 25 26.02 -17.70 54.95
C THR A 25 24.51 -17.83 55.02
N GLU A 26 23.96 -18.35 56.12
CA GLU A 26 22.49 -18.46 56.31
C GLU A 26 21.83 -17.08 56.49
N GLN A 27 22.53 -16.15 57.12
CA GLN A 27 22.06 -14.77 57.29
C GLN A 27 22.13 -13.98 55.97
N ALA A 28 23.12 -14.27 55.13
CA ALA A 28 23.25 -13.70 53.79
C ALA A 28 22.18 -14.22 52.82
N THR A 29 21.88 -15.52 52.81
CA THR A 29 20.81 -16.09 51.95
C THR A 29 19.42 -15.57 52.33
N LYS A 30 19.13 -15.42 53.63
CA LYS A 30 17.88 -14.76 54.09
C LYS A 30 17.79 -13.30 53.65
N ALA A 31 18.90 -12.56 53.64
CA ALA A 31 18.93 -11.18 53.17
C ALA A 31 18.74 -11.07 51.64
N GLU A 32 19.35 -11.97 50.85
CA GLU A 32 19.14 -12.04 49.41
C GLU A 32 17.71 -12.45 49.04
N HIS A 33 17.12 -13.41 49.76
CA HIS A 33 15.72 -13.82 49.58
C HIS A 33 14.75 -12.65 49.89
N ALA A 34 14.93 -11.98 51.02
CA ALA A 34 14.11 -10.80 51.37
C ALA A 34 14.24 -9.67 50.34
N ARG A 35 15.44 -9.47 49.77
CA ARG A 35 15.66 -8.53 48.67
C ARG A 35 14.90 -8.92 47.41
N ALA A 36 14.86 -10.20 47.06
CA ALA A 36 14.09 -10.67 45.91
C ALA A 36 12.59 -10.45 46.12
N VAL A 37 12.06 -10.72 47.31
CA VAL A 37 10.65 -10.46 47.65
C VAL A 37 10.33 -8.95 47.59
N ALA A 38 11.24 -8.09 48.05
CA ALA A 38 11.08 -6.64 47.95
C ALA A 38 11.02 -6.18 46.48
N LEU A 39 11.96 -6.63 45.64
CA LEU A 39 11.99 -6.34 44.21
C LEU A 39 10.72 -6.81 43.49
N ALA A 40 10.23 -8.02 43.84
CA ALA A 40 8.99 -8.54 43.30
C ALA A 40 7.79 -7.65 43.66
N ARG A 41 7.72 -7.15 44.90
CA ARG A 41 6.66 -6.24 45.35
C ARG A 41 6.75 -4.85 44.72
N GLU A 42 7.95 -4.43 44.32
CA GLU A 42 8.20 -3.20 43.57
C GLU A 42 7.92 -3.34 42.06
N GLY A 43 7.62 -4.56 41.60
CA GLY A 43 7.27 -4.87 40.21
C GLY A 43 8.47 -5.23 39.32
N ASP A 44 9.70 -5.27 39.85
CA ASP A 44 10.89 -5.72 39.13
C ASP A 44 11.02 -7.25 39.20
N HIS A 45 10.08 -7.92 38.52
CA HIS A 45 9.96 -9.37 38.56
C HIS A 45 11.20 -10.08 37.98
N ASP A 46 11.82 -9.54 36.94
CA ASP A 46 13.01 -10.15 36.33
C ASP A 46 14.22 -10.11 37.27
N ALA A 47 14.47 -8.98 37.95
CA ALA A 47 15.52 -8.90 38.95
C ALA A 47 15.26 -9.84 40.14
N ALA A 48 14.00 -9.92 40.59
CA ALA A 48 13.60 -10.85 41.65
C ALA A 48 13.81 -12.31 41.24
N LEU A 49 13.38 -12.70 40.03
CA LEU A 49 13.53 -14.06 39.51
C LEU A 49 15.00 -14.46 39.36
N ASN A 50 15.88 -13.55 38.93
CA ASN A 50 17.32 -13.84 38.84
C ASN A 50 17.93 -14.16 40.20
N ILE A 51 17.53 -13.45 41.26
CA ILE A 51 18.01 -13.71 42.62
C ILE A 51 17.43 -15.03 43.13
N LEU A 52 16.14 -15.27 42.96
CA LEU A 52 15.48 -16.51 43.39
C LEU A 52 16.04 -17.73 42.65
N GLU A 53 16.31 -17.64 41.34
CA GLU A 53 16.93 -18.72 40.56
C GLU A 53 18.34 -19.02 41.05
N LYS A 54 19.12 -17.98 41.41
CA LYS A 54 20.45 -18.17 42.00
C LYS A 54 20.37 -18.88 43.35
N LEU A 55 19.45 -18.46 44.22
CA LEU A 55 19.24 -19.10 45.53
C LEU A 55 18.84 -20.58 45.38
N LEU A 56 18.03 -20.91 44.36
CA LEU A 56 17.64 -22.29 44.05
C LEU A 56 18.75 -23.12 43.39
N LYS A 57 19.73 -22.49 42.73
CA LYS A 57 20.95 -23.16 42.24
C LYS A 57 21.93 -23.46 43.37
N ASP A 58 22.02 -22.56 44.35
CA ASP A 58 22.91 -22.69 45.49
C ASP A 58 22.36 -23.66 46.56
N ASP A 59 21.03 -23.75 46.70
CA ASP A 59 20.30 -24.71 47.53
C ASP A 59 18.96 -25.08 46.89
N ASP A 60 18.93 -26.23 46.23
CA ASP A 60 17.75 -26.82 45.58
C ASP A 60 16.67 -27.30 46.58
N GLY A 61 16.99 -27.33 47.88
CA GLY A 61 16.06 -27.62 48.97
C GLY A 61 15.38 -26.39 49.57
N ASN A 62 15.69 -25.16 49.14
CA ASN A 62 15.17 -23.92 49.71
C ASN A 62 13.69 -23.70 49.34
N LEU A 63 12.79 -24.22 50.19
CA LEU A 63 11.34 -24.16 49.98
C LEU A 63 10.79 -22.72 49.95
N ASP A 64 11.36 -21.81 50.74
CA ASP A 64 10.89 -20.42 50.80
C ASP A 64 11.23 -19.68 49.50
N ALA A 65 12.46 -19.83 49.00
CA ALA A 65 12.86 -19.29 47.71
C ALA A 65 12.05 -19.90 46.57
N LEU A 66 11.74 -21.20 46.61
CA LEU A 66 10.95 -21.86 45.57
C LEU A 66 9.49 -21.41 45.57
N ASN A 67 8.88 -21.24 46.76
CA ASN A 67 7.51 -20.79 46.89
C ASN A 67 7.34 -19.36 46.33
N ASP A 68 8.27 -18.46 46.66
CA ASP A 68 8.28 -17.11 46.10
C ASP A 68 8.65 -17.12 44.61
N TYR A 69 9.52 -18.02 44.16
CA TYR A 69 9.84 -18.17 42.74
C TYR A 69 8.59 -18.52 41.91
N ILE A 70 7.78 -19.49 42.36
CA ILE A 70 6.52 -19.86 41.69
C ILE A 70 5.53 -18.68 41.68
N LEU A 71 5.41 -17.95 42.80
CA LEU A 71 4.55 -16.78 42.89
C LEU A 71 4.98 -15.68 41.91
N VAL A 72 6.27 -15.33 41.91
CA VAL A 72 6.83 -14.29 41.04
C VAL A 72 6.78 -14.71 39.58
N LEU A 73 6.98 -15.99 39.25
CA LEU A 73 6.77 -16.50 37.89
C LEU A 73 5.31 -16.32 37.44
N SER A 74 4.34 -16.55 38.33
CA SER A 74 2.93 -16.28 38.04
C SER A 74 2.65 -14.78 37.86
N TRP A 75 3.34 -13.89 38.60
CA TRP A 75 3.18 -12.44 38.44
C TRP A 75 3.90 -11.88 37.20
N ALA A 76 4.92 -12.57 36.72
CA ALA A 76 5.69 -12.21 35.53
C ALA A 76 5.10 -12.78 34.22
N ASP A 77 3.86 -13.30 34.25
CA ASP A 77 3.21 -14.02 33.14
C ASP A 77 4.00 -15.23 32.59
N ARG A 78 4.96 -15.76 33.36
CA ARG A 78 5.77 -16.95 33.01
C ARG A 78 5.06 -18.23 33.48
N HIS A 79 3.79 -18.37 33.12
CA HIS A 79 2.89 -19.41 33.64
C HIS A 79 3.35 -20.85 33.37
N ALA A 80 3.97 -21.11 32.21
CA ALA A 80 4.49 -22.43 31.88
C ALA A 80 5.59 -22.87 32.85
N GLU A 81 6.49 -21.95 33.21
CA GLU A 81 7.58 -22.19 34.16
C GLU A 81 7.06 -22.28 35.59
N ALA A 82 6.07 -21.46 35.94
CA ALA A 82 5.40 -21.51 37.24
C ALA A 82 4.76 -22.89 37.48
N VAL A 83 4.06 -23.41 36.47
CA VAL A 83 3.44 -24.74 36.52
C VAL A 83 4.51 -25.84 36.59
N ALA A 84 5.56 -25.77 35.76
CA ALA A 84 6.65 -26.75 35.79
C ALA A 84 7.36 -26.80 37.15
N SER A 85 7.55 -25.65 37.79
CA SER A 85 8.16 -25.53 39.12
C SER A 85 7.23 -26.01 40.25
N PHE A 86 5.93 -26.09 39.98
CA PHE A 86 4.91 -26.58 40.92
C PHE A 86 4.61 -28.07 40.77
N GLU A 87 4.80 -28.65 39.58
CA GLU A 87 4.51 -30.07 39.29
C GLU A 87 5.27 -31.02 40.24
N GLY A 88 4.59 -32.06 40.72
CA GLY A 88 5.14 -33.02 41.69
C GLY A 88 5.07 -32.59 43.16
N ARG A 89 4.61 -31.37 43.49
CA ARG A 89 4.49 -30.84 44.87
C ARG A 89 3.10 -31.02 45.50
N ILE A 90 2.23 -31.81 44.87
CA ILE A 90 0.88 -32.11 45.39
C ILE A 90 1.00 -33.21 46.47
N GLY A 91 1.39 -32.80 47.68
CA GLY A 91 1.45 -33.64 48.87
C GLY A 91 0.66 -33.00 50.03
N ALA A 92 -0.23 -33.79 50.64
CA ALA A 92 -1.14 -33.46 51.73
C ALA A 92 -0.79 -32.22 52.59
N GLY A 93 -1.45 -31.09 52.31
CA GLY A 93 -1.64 -29.99 53.28
C GLY A 93 -0.46 -29.05 53.56
N SER A 94 0.79 -29.40 53.22
CA SER A 94 1.97 -28.60 53.62
C SER A 94 2.30 -27.43 52.69
N THR A 95 1.79 -27.41 51.45
CA THR A 95 2.05 -26.32 50.50
C THR A 95 1.24 -25.07 50.89
N PRO A 96 1.88 -23.88 51.01
CA PRO A 96 1.19 -22.64 51.35
C PRO A 96 0.07 -22.29 50.36
N VAL A 97 -1.03 -21.71 50.87
CA VAL A 97 -2.23 -21.36 50.09
C VAL A 97 -1.88 -20.47 48.89
N PHE A 98 -1.04 -19.45 49.09
CA PHE A 98 -0.66 -18.51 48.03
C PHE A 98 0.08 -19.18 46.86
N VAL A 99 0.86 -20.24 47.13
CA VAL A 99 1.60 -20.99 46.09
C VAL A 99 0.64 -21.83 45.26
N VAL A 100 -0.29 -22.53 45.93
CA VAL A 100 -1.33 -23.31 45.23
C VAL A 100 -2.22 -22.38 44.41
N ARG A 101 -2.54 -21.18 44.91
CA ARG A 101 -3.31 -20.15 44.19
C ARG A 101 -2.55 -19.63 42.97
N ALA A 102 -1.26 -19.33 43.10
CA ALA A 102 -0.41 -18.90 41.98
C ALA A 102 -0.29 -19.98 40.89
N ALA A 103 -0.17 -21.25 41.31
CA ALA A 103 -0.18 -22.38 40.39
C ALA A 103 -1.54 -22.55 39.70
N ALA A 104 -2.64 -22.52 40.46
CA ALA A 104 -4.00 -22.62 39.90
C ALA A 104 -4.30 -21.48 38.91
N ASN A 105 -3.88 -20.25 39.24
CA ASN A 105 -3.92 -19.11 38.33
C ASN A 105 -3.12 -19.37 37.04
N SER A 106 -1.89 -19.88 37.16
CA SER A 106 -1.06 -20.23 36.01
C SER A 106 -1.66 -21.36 35.16
N TYR A 107 -2.28 -22.37 35.77
CA TYR A 107 -3.05 -23.39 35.05
C TYR A 107 -4.24 -22.81 34.29
N ARG A 108 -4.97 -21.85 34.88
CA ARG A 108 -6.07 -21.12 34.22
C ARG A 108 -5.57 -20.35 32.99
N GLU A 109 -4.48 -19.60 33.11
CA GLU A 109 -3.91 -18.84 31.98
C GLU A 109 -3.39 -19.74 30.85
N LEU A 110 -2.92 -20.95 31.19
CA LEU A 110 -2.58 -21.99 30.22
C LEU A 110 -3.79 -22.76 29.67
N ARG A 111 -5.02 -22.35 30.01
CA ARG A 111 -6.30 -23.00 29.62
C ARG A 111 -6.45 -24.45 30.09
N LYS A 112 -5.71 -24.87 31.11
CA LYS A 112 -5.86 -26.16 31.78
C LYS A 112 -6.89 -26.03 32.90
N PHE A 113 -8.14 -25.77 32.52
CA PHE A 113 -9.19 -25.35 33.45
C PHE A 113 -9.51 -26.42 34.51
N ASP A 114 -9.58 -27.69 34.14
CA ASP A 114 -9.92 -28.77 35.08
C ASP A 114 -8.92 -28.82 36.25
N THR A 115 -7.63 -28.76 35.95
CA THR A 115 -6.57 -28.77 36.97
C THR A 115 -6.61 -27.51 37.85
N ALA A 116 -6.88 -26.34 37.26
CA ALA A 116 -7.05 -25.11 38.02
C ALA A 116 -8.25 -25.20 38.99
N LEU A 117 -9.40 -25.70 38.51
CA LEU A 117 -10.60 -25.91 39.31
C LEU A 117 -10.34 -26.89 40.47
N ASP A 118 -9.64 -28.01 40.21
CA ASP A 118 -9.28 -28.98 41.25
C ASP A 118 -8.40 -28.38 42.35
N LEU A 119 -7.40 -27.57 41.97
CA LEU A 119 -6.53 -26.89 42.95
C LEU A 119 -7.30 -25.87 43.78
N TYR A 120 -8.19 -25.08 43.18
CA TYR A 120 -9.05 -24.16 43.90
C TYR A 120 -10.06 -24.88 44.82
N ASN A 121 -10.64 -25.99 44.38
CA ASN A 121 -11.54 -26.81 45.22
C ASN A 121 -10.80 -27.42 46.42
N GLN A 122 -9.54 -27.83 46.26
CA GLN A 122 -8.70 -28.28 47.37
C GLN A 122 -8.42 -27.17 48.38
N LEU A 123 -8.20 -25.93 47.92
CA LEU A 123 -8.05 -24.77 48.80
C LEU A 123 -9.36 -24.45 49.54
N LEU A 124 -10.48 -24.48 48.83
CA LEU A 124 -11.81 -24.23 49.40
C LEU A 124 -12.24 -25.30 50.42
N ALA A 125 -11.72 -26.53 50.30
CA ALA A 125 -11.91 -27.57 51.30
C ALA A 125 -11.15 -27.31 52.62
N ARG A 126 -10.06 -26.52 52.59
CA ARG A 126 -9.31 -26.10 53.78
C ARG A 126 -9.98 -24.92 54.49
N ASP A 127 -10.45 -23.96 53.71
CA ASP A 127 -11.19 -22.78 54.19
C ASP A 127 -12.33 -22.47 53.21
N LYS A 128 -13.57 -22.67 53.68
CA LYS A 128 -14.78 -22.51 52.85
C LYS A 128 -15.17 -21.04 52.64
N ASP A 129 -14.64 -20.14 53.46
CA ASP A 129 -14.99 -18.72 53.45
C ASP A 129 -13.86 -17.84 52.87
N ASP A 130 -12.76 -18.44 52.37
CA ASP A 130 -11.67 -17.72 51.71
C ASP A 130 -12.13 -17.11 50.37
N VAL A 131 -12.52 -15.84 50.44
CA VAL A 131 -13.01 -15.07 49.29
C VAL A 131 -12.02 -15.05 48.13
N GLU A 132 -10.71 -15.00 48.39
CA GLU A 132 -9.71 -14.93 47.32
C GLU A 132 -9.63 -16.27 46.54
N THR A 133 -9.81 -17.40 47.25
CA THR A 133 -9.96 -18.72 46.64
C THR A 133 -11.28 -18.83 45.87
N ILE A 134 -12.40 -18.33 46.42
CA ILE A 134 -13.70 -18.29 45.73
C ILE A 134 -13.61 -17.47 44.43
N THR A 135 -12.99 -16.29 44.47
CA THR A 135 -12.76 -15.44 43.29
C THR A 135 -11.95 -16.18 42.24
N GLY A 136 -10.82 -16.78 42.63
CA GLY A 136 -9.98 -17.55 41.70
C GLY A 136 -10.71 -18.73 41.06
N LEU A 137 -11.51 -19.47 41.83
CA LEU A 137 -12.36 -20.56 41.35
C LEU A 137 -13.39 -20.05 40.34
N CYS A 138 -14.11 -18.97 40.69
CA CYS A 138 -15.14 -18.39 39.85
C CYS A 138 -14.57 -17.78 38.55
N LEU A 139 -13.42 -17.10 38.61
CA LEU A 139 -12.73 -16.60 37.42
C LEU A 139 -12.26 -17.75 36.51
N THR A 140 -11.88 -18.89 37.09
CA THR A 140 -11.55 -20.10 36.32
C THR A 140 -12.80 -20.67 35.63
N MET A 141 -13.95 -20.69 36.31
CA MET A 141 -15.24 -21.06 35.71
C MET A 141 -15.63 -20.10 34.56
N VAL A 142 -15.44 -18.79 34.72
CA VAL A 142 -15.67 -17.81 33.64
C VAL A 142 -14.76 -18.07 32.44
N ALA A 143 -13.48 -18.33 32.68
CA ALA A 143 -12.52 -18.65 31.60
C ALA A 143 -12.89 -19.96 30.87
N ALA A 144 -13.51 -20.91 31.57
CA ALA A 144 -14.09 -22.13 31.00
C ALA A 144 -15.45 -21.92 30.31
N GLY A 145 -16.01 -20.70 30.30
CA GLY A 145 -17.30 -20.37 29.68
C GLY A 145 -18.51 -20.59 30.59
N GLU A 146 -18.31 -20.84 31.88
CA GLU A 146 -19.35 -21.19 32.85
C GLU A 146 -19.74 -20.02 33.78
N THR A 147 -19.85 -18.81 33.23
CA THR A 147 -20.13 -17.57 33.99
C THR A 147 -21.38 -17.69 34.88
N ALA A 148 -22.45 -18.34 34.39
CA ALA A 148 -23.68 -18.51 35.17
C ALA A 148 -23.47 -19.35 36.43
N LYS A 149 -22.62 -20.39 36.38
CA LYS A 149 -22.31 -21.22 37.55
C LYS A 149 -21.46 -20.46 38.56
N ALA A 150 -20.48 -19.69 38.08
CA ALA A 150 -19.64 -18.83 38.90
C ALA A 150 -20.49 -17.83 39.71
N LEU A 151 -21.46 -17.19 39.04
CA LEU A 151 -22.38 -16.26 39.70
C LEU A 151 -23.31 -16.94 40.70
N ALA A 152 -23.88 -18.09 40.35
CA ALA A 152 -24.74 -18.85 41.25
C ALA A 152 -24.01 -19.27 42.54
N MET A 153 -22.73 -19.63 42.43
CA MET A 153 -21.89 -19.92 43.61
C MET A 153 -21.75 -18.70 44.51
N ILE A 154 -21.33 -17.56 43.97
CA ILE A 154 -21.19 -16.32 44.74
C ILE A 154 -22.53 -15.90 45.38
N GLU A 155 -23.63 -15.98 44.64
CA GLU A 155 -24.96 -15.62 45.12
C GLU A 155 -25.48 -16.55 46.22
N SER A 156 -25.06 -17.81 46.24
CA SER A 156 -25.40 -18.74 47.32
C SER A 156 -24.69 -18.43 48.64
N ILE A 157 -23.47 -17.86 48.58
CA ILE A 157 -22.63 -17.56 49.74
C ILE A 157 -22.93 -16.17 50.30
N LEU A 158 -23.26 -15.22 49.42
CA LEU A 158 -23.44 -13.80 49.73
C LEU A 158 -24.38 -13.49 50.91
N PRO A 159 -25.55 -14.17 51.11
CA PRO A 159 -26.45 -13.85 52.22
C PRO A 159 -25.85 -14.08 53.61
N GLY A 160 -25.03 -15.12 53.76
CA GLY A 160 -24.41 -15.55 55.03
C GLY A 160 -23.00 -15.00 55.25
N ALA A 161 -22.47 -14.24 54.29
CA ALA A 161 -21.11 -13.74 54.32
C ALA A 161 -20.86 -12.71 55.43
N GLN A 162 -19.79 -12.89 56.20
CA GLN A 162 -19.34 -11.92 57.20
C GLN A 162 -18.68 -10.70 56.55
N ASP A 163 -17.93 -10.90 55.46
CA ASP A 163 -17.36 -9.83 54.62
C ASP A 163 -18.09 -9.76 53.27
N LYS A 164 -19.23 -9.08 53.26
CA LYS A 164 -20.02 -8.86 52.04
C LYS A 164 -19.28 -7.98 51.02
N THR A 165 -18.38 -7.10 51.47
CA THR A 165 -17.64 -6.18 50.59
C THR A 165 -16.70 -6.96 49.66
N SER A 166 -15.91 -7.88 50.22
CA SER A 166 -15.00 -8.71 49.44
C SER A 166 -15.75 -9.66 48.49
N LEU A 167 -16.90 -10.19 48.89
CA LEU A 167 -17.72 -11.04 48.01
C LEU A 167 -18.42 -10.25 46.89
N TYR A 168 -18.85 -9.01 47.13
CA TYR A 168 -19.30 -8.14 46.05
C TYR A 168 -18.16 -7.75 45.10
N MET A 169 -16.93 -7.59 45.61
CA MET A 169 -15.75 -7.37 44.77
C MET A 169 -15.52 -8.57 43.84
N ALA A 170 -15.54 -9.79 44.40
CA ALA A 170 -15.47 -11.03 43.63
C ALA A 170 -16.59 -11.12 42.58
N LYS A 171 -17.82 -10.78 42.96
CA LYS A 171 -18.97 -10.75 42.04
C LYS A 171 -18.72 -9.80 40.89
N ALA A 172 -18.23 -8.60 41.17
CA ALA A 172 -17.96 -7.58 40.17
C ALA A 172 -16.85 -8.00 39.19
N GLU A 173 -15.76 -8.60 39.69
CA GLU A 173 -14.67 -9.13 38.85
C GLU A 173 -15.14 -10.26 37.94
N VAL A 174 -15.94 -11.20 38.46
CA VAL A 174 -16.53 -12.30 37.69
C VAL A 174 -17.46 -11.78 36.60
N LEU A 175 -18.30 -10.79 36.92
CA LEU A 175 -19.19 -10.16 35.94
C LEU A 175 -18.40 -9.40 34.87
N TRP A 176 -17.36 -8.66 35.26
CA TRP A 176 -16.52 -7.91 34.33
C TRP A 176 -15.74 -8.85 33.40
N ALA A 177 -15.15 -9.93 33.92
CA ALA A 177 -14.50 -10.97 33.13
C ALA A 177 -15.49 -11.67 32.17
N GLY A 178 -16.74 -11.86 32.62
CA GLY A 178 -17.85 -12.36 31.82
C GLY A 178 -18.41 -11.36 30.80
N LYS A 179 -17.86 -10.14 30.72
CA LYS A 179 -18.31 -9.02 29.88
C LYS A 179 -19.72 -8.50 30.20
N ASP A 180 -20.27 -8.82 31.36
CA ASP A 180 -21.47 -8.19 31.89
C ASP A 180 -21.09 -6.92 32.66
N TYR A 181 -20.79 -5.86 31.91
CA TYR A 181 -20.34 -4.59 32.47
C TYR A 181 -21.41 -3.92 33.34
N LEU A 182 -22.70 -4.08 33.03
CA LEU A 182 -23.79 -3.50 33.82
C LEU A 182 -23.96 -4.24 35.14
N GLY A 183 -23.89 -5.57 35.13
CA GLY A 183 -23.87 -6.38 36.33
C GLY A 183 -22.68 -6.02 37.23
N ALA A 184 -21.48 -5.90 36.65
CA ALA A 184 -20.28 -5.54 37.39
C ALA A 184 -20.41 -4.15 38.05
N ALA A 185 -20.89 -3.15 37.30
CA ALA A 185 -21.14 -1.81 37.84
C ALA A 185 -22.13 -1.82 39.02
N LYS A 186 -23.21 -2.61 38.93
CA LYS A 186 -24.17 -2.79 40.04
C LYS A 186 -23.54 -3.46 41.25
N ALA A 187 -22.68 -4.46 41.06
CA ALA A 187 -21.99 -5.10 42.17
C ALA A 187 -21.03 -4.12 42.89
N PHE A 188 -20.40 -3.19 42.15
CA PHE A 188 -19.66 -2.10 42.78
C PHE A 188 -20.56 -1.09 43.50
N ASP A 189 -21.76 -0.82 42.99
CA ASP A 189 -22.74 0.03 43.68
C ASP A 189 -23.12 -0.51 45.05
N GLU A 190 -23.25 -1.82 45.20
CA GLU A 190 -23.49 -2.47 46.51
C GLU A 190 -22.33 -2.20 47.49
N ILE A 191 -21.07 -2.25 47.03
CA ILE A 191 -19.90 -1.91 47.86
C ILE A 191 -19.92 -0.43 48.25
N ILE A 192 -20.23 0.46 47.30
CA ILE A 192 -20.28 1.90 47.53
C ILE A 192 -21.45 2.26 48.48
N ALA A 193 -22.56 1.53 48.43
CA ALA A 193 -23.67 1.68 49.38
C ALA A 193 -23.26 1.30 50.82
N ILE A 194 -22.43 0.26 50.99
CA ILE A 194 -21.87 -0.14 52.29
C ILE A 194 -20.81 0.87 52.75
N SER A 195 -19.92 1.28 51.85
CA SER A 195 -18.80 2.18 52.14
C SER A 195 -18.65 3.23 51.03
N PRO A 196 -19.27 4.42 51.20
CA PRO A 196 -19.28 5.47 50.17
C PRO A 196 -17.92 6.06 49.81
N THR A 197 -16.89 5.81 50.63
CA THR A 197 -15.51 6.29 50.41
C THR A 197 -14.56 5.18 49.96
N ASN A 198 -15.07 3.99 49.64
CA ASN A 198 -14.26 2.87 49.16
C ASN A 198 -13.65 3.18 47.79
N ARG A 199 -12.41 3.68 47.79
CA ARG A 199 -11.68 4.07 46.57
C ARG A 199 -11.56 2.92 45.58
N ALA A 200 -11.31 1.70 46.02
CA ALA A 200 -11.14 0.56 45.12
C ALA A 200 -12.41 0.30 44.31
N ALA A 201 -13.57 0.22 44.97
CA ALA A 201 -14.85 0.00 44.30
C ALA A 201 -15.22 1.15 43.35
N ILE A 202 -15.00 2.41 43.77
CA ILE A 202 -15.27 3.58 42.93
C ILE A 202 -14.39 3.58 41.67
N ASN A 203 -13.08 3.38 41.83
CA ASN A 203 -12.14 3.40 40.70
C ASN A 203 -12.38 2.22 39.73
N LEU A 204 -12.70 1.03 40.23
CA LEU A 204 -13.02 -0.13 39.39
C LEU A 204 -14.37 0.03 38.68
N LYS A 205 -15.40 0.57 39.35
CA LYS A 205 -16.67 0.92 38.70
C LYS A 205 -16.47 1.85 37.52
N ILE A 206 -15.67 2.90 37.69
CA ILE A 206 -15.37 3.85 36.61
C ILE A 206 -14.65 3.18 35.44
N ARG A 207 -13.70 2.27 35.71
CA ARG A 207 -13.05 1.47 34.66
C ARG A 207 -14.06 0.61 33.90
N VAL A 208 -14.95 -0.10 34.59
CA VAL A 208 -16.01 -0.90 33.97
C VAL A 208 -16.94 -0.06 33.10
N ILE A 209 -17.34 1.12 33.57
CA ILE A 209 -18.18 2.05 32.80
C ILE A 209 -17.44 2.53 31.53
N SER A 210 -16.16 2.86 31.66
CA SER A 210 -15.33 3.26 30.51
C SER A 210 -15.14 2.12 29.51
N ASP A 211 -14.92 0.88 29.97
CA ASP A 211 -14.74 -0.31 29.14
C ASP A 211 -15.98 -0.69 28.34
N MET A 212 -17.18 -0.45 28.88
CA MET A 212 -18.41 -0.65 28.10
C MET A 212 -18.63 0.42 27.02
N GLY A 213 -17.81 1.48 27.02
CA GLY A 213 -17.90 2.60 26.08
C GLY A 213 -18.79 3.76 26.57
N ALA A 214 -19.27 3.73 27.81
CA ALA A 214 -20.08 4.80 28.40
C ALA A 214 -19.20 5.96 28.91
N GLN A 215 -18.39 6.51 28.02
CA GLN A 215 -17.27 7.38 28.35
C GLN A 215 -17.70 8.71 29.01
N SER A 216 -18.81 9.30 28.58
CA SER A 216 -19.36 10.51 29.22
C SER A 216 -19.72 10.26 30.69
N VAL A 217 -20.36 9.12 30.97
CA VAL A 217 -20.74 8.71 32.33
C VAL A 217 -19.51 8.46 33.19
N ALA A 218 -18.46 7.83 32.64
CA ALA A 218 -17.20 7.66 33.35
C ALA A 218 -16.56 9.01 33.72
N GLU A 219 -16.58 10.00 32.82
CA GLU A 219 -16.04 11.34 33.07
C GLU A 219 -16.88 12.17 34.05
N ASP A 220 -18.20 12.01 34.04
CA ASP A 220 -19.10 12.57 35.06
C ASP A 220 -18.76 11.99 36.44
N ALA A 221 -18.63 10.66 36.55
CA ALA A 221 -18.24 10.00 37.80
C ALA A 221 -16.86 10.44 38.29
N VAL A 222 -15.88 10.61 37.39
CA VAL A 222 -14.54 11.13 37.74
C VAL A 222 -14.60 12.55 38.31
N ARG A 223 -15.54 13.38 37.86
CA ARG A 223 -15.77 14.73 38.40
C ARG A 223 -16.50 14.68 39.74
N GLU A 224 -17.51 13.83 39.86
CA GLU A 224 -18.33 13.67 41.07
C GLU A 224 -17.50 13.20 42.27
N TYR A 225 -16.73 12.11 42.10
CA TYR A 225 -15.94 11.52 43.20
C TYR A 225 -14.61 12.26 43.47
N GLY A 226 -14.21 13.18 42.59
CA GLY A 226 -13.13 14.14 42.84
C GLY A 226 -11.79 13.51 43.25
N SER A 227 -11.41 13.72 44.53
CA SER A 227 -10.13 13.29 45.13
C SER A 227 -10.08 11.80 45.49
N LEU A 228 -11.20 11.09 45.45
CA LEU A 228 -11.25 9.64 45.68
C LEU A 228 -10.76 8.84 44.47
N ILE A 229 -10.62 9.50 43.31
CA ILE A 229 -10.18 8.90 42.05
C ILE A 229 -8.67 8.90 41.94
N ASP A 230 -8.12 7.72 41.65
CA ASP A 230 -6.70 7.54 41.47
C ASP A 230 -6.24 8.22 40.16
N PRO A 231 -5.05 8.85 40.15
CA PRO A 231 -4.51 9.48 38.95
C PRO A 231 -4.51 8.57 37.73
N ASP A 232 -4.17 7.29 37.91
CA ASP A 232 -4.14 6.29 36.84
C ASP A 232 -5.52 6.01 36.24
N VAL A 233 -6.59 6.01 37.06
CA VAL A 233 -7.96 5.83 36.56
C VAL A 233 -8.42 7.06 35.79
N ARG A 234 -8.04 8.26 36.26
CA ARG A 234 -8.30 9.50 35.50
C ARG A 234 -7.61 9.49 34.14
N GLN A 235 -6.36 9.04 34.08
CA GLN A 235 -5.61 8.88 32.83
C GLN A 235 -6.21 7.79 31.93
N TYR A 236 -6.62 6.66 32.51
CA TYR A 236 -7.28 5.57 31.79
C TYR A 236 -8.55 6.04 31.06
N VAL A 237 -9.42 6.74 31.79
CA VAL A 237 -10.65 7.33 31.24
C VAL A 237 -10.30 8.30 30.11
N ARG A 238 -9.34 9.21 30.31
CA ARG A 238 -8.91 10.13 29.24
C ARG A 238 -8.37 9.41 27.99
N ASN A 239 -7.62 8.32 28.16
CA ASN A 239 -7.13 7.56 27.01
C ASN A 239 -8.28 6.89 26.24
N ASN A 240 -9.22 6.25 26.95
CA ASN A 240 -10.41 5.67 26.31
C ASN A 240 -11.28 6.70 25.59
N ARG A 241 -11.36 7.95 26.09
CA ARG A 241 -11.96 9.07 25.35
C ARG A 241 -11.27 9.32 24.01
N ALA A 242 -9.94 9.37 24.01
CA ALA A 242 -9.16 9.55 22.78
C ALA A 242 -9.38 8.38 21.81
N ALA A 243 -9.37 7.13 22.29
CA ALA A 243 -9.67 5.96 21.47
C ALA A 243 -11.09 6.02 20.85
N LEU A 244 -12.08 6.51 21.61
CA LEU A 244 -13.44 6.70 21.12
C LEU A 244 -13.53 7.80 20.07
N GLN A 245 -12.83 8.92 20.27
CA GLN A 245 -12.72 10.00 19.29
C GLN A 245 -12.12 9.50 17.97
N ILE A 246 -11.07 8.66 18.01
CA ILE A 246 -10.52 8.04 16.80
C ILE A 246 -11.60 7.23 16.07
N ARG A 247 -12.35 6.39 16.81
CA ARG A 247 -13.42 5.55 16.24
C ARG A 247 -14.59 6.36 15.66
N TRP A 248 -14.90 7.52 16.23
CA TRP A 248 -15.94 8.42 15.74
C TRP A 248 -15.47 9.30 14.57
N GLY A 249 -14.21 9.19 14.14
CA GLY A 249 -13.66 10.08 13.14
C GLY A 249 -13.49 11.47 13.71
N GLU A 250 -12.80 11.59 14.84
CA GLU A 250 -12.34 12.84 15.45
C GLU A 250 -10.86 12.74 15.92
N PRO A 251 -9.93 12.16 15.12
CA PRO A 251 -8.56 11.88 15.54
C PRO A 251 -7.76 13.10 16.00
N HIS A 252 -8.07 14.30 15.50
CA HIS A 252 -7.42 15.55 15.92
C HIS A 252 -7.70 15.91 17.39
N LEU A 253 -8.90 15.61 17.90
CA LEU A 253 -9.20 15.77 19.33
C LEU A 253 -8.46 14.73 20.17
N ALA A 254 -8.34 13.51 19.63
CA ALA A 254 -7.61 12.43 20.26
C ALA A 254 -6.12 12.77 20.40
N THR A 255 -5.48 13.32 19.36
CA THR A 255 -4.03 13.61 19.40
C THR A 255 -3.62 14.60 20.48
N ASN A 256 -4.45 15.60 20.78
CA ASN A 256 -4.18 16.54 21.88
C ASN A 256 -4.16 15.81 23.23
N THR A 257 -5.19 15.00 23.47
CA THR A 257 -5.31 14.19 24.69
C THR A 257 -4.16 13.19 24.82
N LEU A 258 -3.79 12.52 23.73
CA LEU A 258 -2.71 11.52 23.71
C LEU A 258 -1.34 12.17 23.93
N ALA A 259 -1.09 13.35 23.39
CA ALA A 259 0.15 14.10 23.61
C ALA A 259 0.33 14.49 25.09
N GLU A 260 -0.73 14.92 25.77
CA GLU A 260 -0.70 15.20 27.21
C GLU A 260 -0.40 13.94 28.03
N LEU A 261 -1.03 12.81 27.68
CA LEU A 261 -0.82 11.53 28.34
C LEU A 261 0.59 10.98 28.12
N LEU A 262 1.21 11.26 26.96
CA LEU A 262 2.61 10.93 26.69
C LEU A 262 3.59 11.72 27.59
N GLY A 263 3.28 12.97 27.90
CA GLY A 263 4.14 13.82 28.75
C GLY A 263 3.96 13.59 30.26
N SER A 264 2.77 13.21 30.71
CA SER A 264 2.39 13.18 32.13
C SER A 264 1.94 11.80 32.66
N GLY A 265 1.77 10.82 31.77
CA GLY A 265 1.28 9.48 32.11
C GLY A 265 2.30 8.60 32.84
N SER A 266 1.80 7.58 33.53
CA SER A 266 2.63 6.43 33.97
C SER A 266 3.30 5.74 32.77
N ALA A 267 4.30 4.87 33.00
CA ALA A 267 4.98 4.18 31.90
C ALA A 267 4.01 3.34 31.02
N GLU A 268 3.00 2.72 31.63
CA GLU A 268 1.95 1.98 30.93
C GLU A 268 0.98 2.92 30.19
N THR A 269 0.54 4.01 30.82
CA THR A 269 -0.29 5.03 30.17
C THR A 269 0.41 5.61 28.95
N ARG A 270 1.70 5.96 29.06
CA ARG A 270 2.50 6.48 27.95
C ARG A 270 2.61 5.47 26.81
N ARG A 271 2.78 4.19 27.14
CA ARG A 271 2.85 3.12 26.15
C ARG A 271 1.53 2.99 25.36
N ARG A 272 0.39 2.95 26.06
CA ARG A 272 -0.93 2.91 25.40
C ARG A 272 -1.20 4.17 24.59
N ALA A 273 -0.91 5.34 25.16
CA ALA A 273 -1.10 6.60 24.46
C ALA A 273 -0.24 6.68 23.18
N ALA A 274 0.99 6.16 23.19
CA ALA A 274 1.83 6.07 21.99
C ALA A 274 1.22 5.14 20.92
N GLN A 275 0.64 4.02 21.35
CA GLN A 275 -0.01 3.06 20.47
C GLN A 275 -1.31 3.63 19.85
N ASP A 276 -2.17 4.25 20.66
CA ASP A 276 -3.40 4.90 20.18
C ASP A 276 -3.08 6.13 19.31
N LEU A 277 -1.97 6.83 19.57
CA LEU A 277 -1.51 7.92 18.73
C LEU A 277 -1.17 7.45 17.31
N ILE A 278 -0.61 6.25 17.14
CA ILE A 278 -0.37 5.69 15.80
C ILE A 278 -1.69 5.52 15.03
N LEU A 279 -2.77 5.07 15.68
CA LEU A 279 -4.09 4.95 15.04
C LEU A 279 -4.68 6.32 14.70
N ALA A 280 -4.55 7.31 15.59
CA ALA A 280 -5.00 8.68 15.32
C ALA A 280 -4.24 9.30 14.14
N LEU A 281 -2.92 9.13 14.10
CA LEU A 281 -2.08 9.60 13.00
C LEU A 281 -2.38 8.86 11.70
N ALA A 282 -2.70 7.56 11.75
CA ALA A 282 -3.11 6.79 10.58
C ALA A 282 -4.42 7.33 10.00
N ALA A 283 -5.39 7.63 10.87
CA ALA A 283 -6.65 8.27 10.47
C ALA A 283 -6.42 9.67 9.85
N MET A 284 -5.43 10.42 10.34
CA MET A 284 -5.03 11.72 9.79
C MET A 284 -4.06 11.63 8.60
N ARG A 285 -3.61 10.43 8.23
CA ARG A 285 -2.64 10.16 7.15
C ARG A 285 -1.26 10.79 7.36
N GLU A 286 -0.84 10.92 8.60
CA GLU A 286 0.47 11.43 9.00
C GLU A 286 1.53 10.32 8.98
N TRP A 287 1.73 9.71 7.81
CA TRP A 287 2.50 8.48 7.64
C TRP A 287 3.97 8.61 8.08
N ARG A 288 4.59 9.76 7.84
CA ARG A 288 5.99 10.03 8.24
C ARG A 288 6.14 9.97 9.76
N THR A 289 5.24 10.62 10.47
CA THR A 289 5.22 10.66 11.94
C THR A 289 4.97 9.28 12.54
N ILE A 290 4.14 8.45 11.88
CA ILE A 290 3.94 7.04 12.30
C ILE A 290 5.25 6.27 12.23
N VAL A 291 6.00 6.39 11.14
CA VAL A 291 7.31 5.72 11.00
C VAL A 291 8.27 6.17 12.10
N ASP A 292 8.38 7.48 12.34
CA ASP A 292 9.27 8.03 13.37
C ASP A 292 8.93 7.53 14.79
N ILE A 293 7.64 7.44 15.12
CA ILE A 293 7.17 6.92 16.43
C ILE A 293 7.42 5.41 16.51
N PHE A 294 7.09 4.69 15.44
CA PHE A 294 7.21 3.24 15.38
C PHE A 294 8.66 2.77 15.54
N GLU A 295 9.62 3.42 14.89
CA GLU A 295 11.05 3.11 15.03
C GLU A 295 11.54 3.26 16.48
N ARG A 296 11.02 4.25 17.23
CA ARG A 296 11.32 4.42 18.65
C ARG A 296 10.73 3.29 19.50
N ILE A 297 9.51 2.85 19.18
CA ILE A 297 8.86 1.72 19.86
C ILE A 297 9.63 0.43 19.58
N GLU A 298 10.00 0.15 18.33
CA GLU A 298 10.76 -1.05 17.95
C GLU A 298 12.12 -1.10 18.69
N ASN A 299 12.81 0.03 18.80
CA ASN A 299 14.09 0.14 19.52
C ASN A 299 13.98 -0.06 21.04
N SER A 300 12.79 0.14 21.62
CA SER A 300 12.57 -0.02 23.07
C SER A 300 12.45 -1.48 23.53
N LYS A 301 12.44 -2.45 22.59
CA LYS A 301 12.16 -3.89 22.84
C LYS A 301 10.83 -4.17 23.54
N ALA A 302 9.92 -3.20 23.61
CA ALA A 302 8.58 -3.40 24.15
C ALA A 302 7.78 -4.39 23.30
N LYS A 303 6.84 -5.12 23.91
CA LYS A 303 5.91 -5.99 23.19
C LYS A 303 4.97 -5.13 22.33
N VAL A 304 5.04 -5.31 21.01
CA VAL A 304 4.27 -4.55 20.03
C VAL A 304 3.07 -5.38 19.53
N PRO A 305 1.82 -4.89 19.68
CA PRO A 305 0.62 -5.56 19.16
C PRO A 305 0.59 -5.68 17.63
N SER A 306 -0.14 -6.67 17.09
CA SER A 306 -0.25 -6.92 15.64
C SER A 306 -0.72 -5.70 14.83
N TRP A 307 -1.70 -4.95 15.35
CA TRP A 307 -2.28 -3.78 14.68
C TRP A 307 -1.34 -2.56 14.61
N ILE A 308 -0.32 -2.50 15.48
CA ILE A 308 0.75 -1.50 15.38
C ILE A 308 1.70 -1.85 14.23
N TRP A 309 2.08 -3.13 14.12
CA TRP A 309 2.86 -3.60 12.97
C TRP A 309 2.11 -3.36 11.65
N ASP A 310 0.80 -3.64 11.63
CA ASP A 310 -0.10 -3.36 10.49
C ASP A 310 -0.08 -1.88 10.08
N SER A 311 -0.28 -0.97 11.05
CA SER A 311 -0.29 0.48 10.81
C SER A 311 1.07 1.00 10.32
N ALA A 312 2.17 0.51 10.91
CA ALA A 312 3.52 0.85 10.47
C ALA A 312 3.80 0.32 9.07
N ALA A 313 3.41 -0.92 8.77
CA ALA A 313 3.55 -1.51 7.45
C ALA A 313 2.79 -0.70 6.38
N ALA A 314 1.55 -0.30 6.68
CA ALA A 314 0.76 0.56 5.81
C ALA A 314 1.42 1.94 5.59
N ALA A 315 2.01 2.53 6.63
CA ALA A 315 2.75 3.79 6.53
C ALA A 315 3.99 3.65 5.63
N TYR A 316 4.79 2.59 5.80
CA TYR A 316 5.94 2.29 4.94
C TYR A 316 5.53 2.03 3.48
N LEU A 317 4.44 1.31 3.27
CA LEU A 317 3.90 1.05 1.92
C LEU A 317 3.52 2.36 1.24
N THR A 318 2.79 3.22 1.95
CA THR A 318 2.36 4.53 1.48
C THR A 318 3.55 5.45 1.20
N LEU A 319 4.60 5.40 2.03
CA LEU A 319 5.86 6.13 1.84
C LEU A 319 6.80 5.46 0.82
N GLN A 320 6.25 4.63 -0.07
CA GLN A 320 6.96 4.06 -1.21
C GLN A 320 8.08 3.08 -0.84
N ASN A 321 7.95 2.38 0.29
CA ASN A 321 8.89 1.36 0.76
C ASN A 321 8.22 -0.03 0.94
N PRO A 322 7.88 -0.70 -0.17
CA PRO A 322 7.11 -1.95 -0.13
C PRO A 322 7.91 -3.11 0.46
N LYS A 323 9.25 -3.10 0.32
CA LYS A 323 10.11 -4.11 0.94
C LYS A 323 9.99 -4.11 2.45
N LYS A 324 10.10 -2.93 3.08
CA LYS A 324 9.95 -2.81 4.52
C LYS A 324 8.52 -3.12 4.97
N ALA A 325 7.52 -2.69 4.20
CA ALA A 325 6.13 -3.02 4.47
C ALA A 325 5.89 -4.54 4.51
N VAL A 326 6.39 -5.30 3.53
CA VAL A 326 6.31 -6.77 3.48
C VAL A 326 6.93 -7.42 4.72
N GLU A 327 8.09 -6.93 5.20
CA GLU A 327 8.71 -7.42 6.45
C GLU A 327 7.81 -7.20 7.67
N LEU A 328 7.26 -6.00 7.81
CA LEU A 328 6.42 -5.64 8.96
C LEU A 328 5.08 -6.36 8.94
N TYR A 329 4.47 -6.52 7.75
CA TYR A 329 3.25 -7.32 7.60
C TYR A 329 3.48 -8.79 7.99
N ARG A 330 4.64 -9.39 7.68
CA ARG A 330 4.96 -10.75 8.14
C ARG A 330 4.98 -10.84 9.66
N LYS A 331 5.65 -9.91 10.35
CA LYS A 331 5.64 -9.83 11.82
C LYS A 331 4.22 -9.65 12.37
N ALA A 332 3.40 -8.84 11.73
CA ALA A 332 2.00 -8.66 12.10
C ALA A 332 1.19 -9.96 11.98
N LEU A 333 1.42 -10.74 10.91
CA LEU A 333 0.77 -12.02 10.66
C LEU A 333 1.27 -13.17 11.55
N GLU A 334 2.49 -13.10 12.07
CA GLU A 334 2.95 -14.05 13.10
C GLU A 334 2.12 -13.93 14.38
N LEU A 335 1.70 -12.70 14.72
CA LEU A 335 0.91 -12.40 15.92
C LEU A 335 -0.60 -12.62 15.71
N ASP A 336 -1.12 -12.31 14.52
CA ASP A 336 -2.52 -12.50 14.18
C ASP A 336 -2.69 -13.09 12.76
N PRO A 337 -2.48 -14.40 12.60
CA PRO A 337 -2.40 -15.04 11.28
C PRO A 337 -3.71 -15.02 10.49
N ARG A 338 -4.87 -14.80 11.13
CA ARG A 338 -6.20 -14.84 10.50
C ARG A 338 -6.80 -13.46 10.27
N ASN A 339 -6.09 -12.39 10.61
CA ASN A 339 -6.59 -11.05 10.41
C ASN A 339 -6.73 -10.70 8.92
N VAL A 340 -7.95 -10.47 8.47
CA VAL A 340 -8.23 -10.14 7.07
C VAL A 340 -7.55 -8.83 6.65
N ASN A 341 -7.50 -7.81 7.52
CA ASN A 341 -6.92 -6.51 7.17
C ASN A 341 -5.40 -6.60 6.95
N ILE A 342 -4.70 -7.27 7.88
CA ILE A 342 -3.25 -7.45 7.79
C ILE A 342 -2.89 -8.26 6.54
N ARG A 343 -3.67 -9.31 6.24
CA ARG A 343 -3.48 -10.12 5.03
C ARG A 343 -3.75 -9.33 3.75
N MET A 344 -4.76 -8.45 3.74
CA MET A 344 -5.02 -7.55 2.61
C MET A 344 -3.88 -6.53 2.42
N GLY A 345 -3.40 -5.93 3.52
CA GLY A 345 -2.23 -5.05 3.48
C GLY A 345 -0.97 -5.77 2.97
N TYR A 346 -0.74 -7.01 3.43
CA TYR A 346 0.33 -7.87 2.94
C TYR A 346 0.19 -8.17 1.44
N PHE A 347 -1.02 -8.51 0.99
CA PHE A 347 -1.34 -8.71 -0.42
C PHE A 347 -0.98 -7.48 -1.27
N PHE A 348 -1.44 -6.28 -0.87
CA PHE A 348 -1.11 -5.04 -1.61
C PHE A 348 0.39 -4.71 -1.55
N ALA A 349 1.08 -4.97 -0.45
CA ALA A 349 2.52 -4.77 -0.36
C ALA A 349 3.30 -5.70 -1.32
N LEU A 350 2.84 -6.94 -1.49
CA LEU A 350 3.41 -7.88 -2.47
C LEU A 350 3.11 -7.45 -3.91
N MET A 351 1.91 -6.94 -4.18
CA MET A 351 1.53 -6.36 -5.47
C MET A 351 2.46 -5.21 -5.86
N GLU A 352 2.69 -4.26 -4.95
CA GLU A 352 3.61 -3.12 -5.15
C GLU A 352 5.08 -3.55 -5.27
N LEU A 353 5.46 -4.67 -4.65
CA LEU A 353 6.79 -5.27 -4.80
C LEU A 353 6.96 -6.01 -6.14
N GLY A 354 5.85 -6.32 -6.85
CA GLY A 354 5.84 -7.12 -8.07
C GLY A 354 5.86 -8.64 -7.83
N ASP A 355 5.68 -9.10 -6.59
CA ASP A 355 5.59 -10.52 -6.25
C ASP A 355 4.15 -11.04 -6.45
N PHE A 356 3.72 -11.07 -7.70
CA PHE A 356 2.35 -11.44 -8.09
C PHE A 356 2.00 -12.90 -7.78
N GLY A 357 3.01 -13.78 -7.73
CA GLY A 357 2.84 -15.19 -7.39
C GLY A 357 2.41 -15.37 -5.93
N THR A 358 3.22 -14.86 -5.00
CA THR A 358 2.88 -14.90 -3.58
C THR A 358 1.62 -14.10 -3.28
N ALA A 359 1.41 -12.96 -3.94
CA ALA A 359 0.16 -12.19 -3.81
C ALA A 359 -1.07 -13.02 -4.23
N GLY A 360 -0.96 -13.80 -5.32
CA GLY A 360 -2.01 -14.71 -5.77
C GLY A 360 -2.35 -15.78 -4.73
N ASP A 361 -1.32 -16.40 -4.12
CA ASP A 361 -1.52 -17.40 -3.06
C ASP A 361 -2.21 -16.81 -1.82
N VAL A 362 -1.83 -15.59 -1.43
CA VAL A 362 -2.45 -14.86 -0.30
C VAL A 362 -3.90 -14.52 -0.61
N ARG A 363 -4.20 -14.01 -1.80
CA ARG A 363 -5.56 -13.74 -2.28
C ARG A 363 -6.43 -15.00 -2.23
N ASP A 364 -5.93 -16.11 -2.76
CA ASP A 364 -6.71 -17.36 -2.83
C ASP A 364 -7.03 -17.92 -1.45
N LYS A 365 -6.09 -17.80 -0.50
CA LYS A 365 -6.35 -18.11 0.90
C LYS A 365 -7.37 -17.16 1.51
N LEU A 366 -7.23 -15.85 1.29
CA LEU A 366 -8.18 -14.84 1.75
C LEU A 366 -9.60 -15.11 1.24
N GLU A 367 -9.74 -15.41 -0.04
CA GLU A 367 -11.04 -15.66 -0.66
C GLU A 367 -11.69 -16.92 -0.09
N ARG A 368 -10.94 -18.01 0.09
CA ARG A 368 -11.47 -19.26 0.67
C ARG A 368 -11.82 -19.13 2.16
N GLU A 369 -10.99 -18.42 2.93
CA GLU A 369 -11.12 -18.38 4.40
C GLU A 369 -12.02 -17.25 4.91
N THR A 370 -12.30 -16.23 4.08
CA THR A 370 -13.20 -15.14 4.46
C THR A 370 -14.65 -15.55 4.18
N PRO A 371 -15.50 -15.71 5.20
CA PRO A 371 -16.89 -16.12 5.00
C PRO A 371 -17.71 -14.99 4.34
N GLU A 372 -18.67 -15.36 3.50
CA GLU A 372 -19.61 -14.40 2.87
C GLU A 372 -20.58 -13.79 3.86
N TRP A 373 -21.02 -14.59 4.84
CA TRP A 373 -21.99 -14.18 5.85
C TRP A 373 -21.36 -14.32 7.22
N ILE A 374 -21.57 -13.30 8.06
CA ILE A 374 -21.11 -13.30 9.44
C ILE A 374 -22.29 -13.06 10.38
N MET A 375 -22.25 -13.73 11.53
CA MET A 375 -23.16 -13.47 12.63
C MET A 375 -22.56 -12.37 13.50
N ASP A 376 -23.19 -11.19 13.54
CA ASP A 376 -22.76 -10.09 14.39
C ASP A 376 -23.87 -9.72 15.37
N ARG A 377 -23.60 -9.87 16.67
CA ARG A 377 -24.56 -9.65 17.76
C ARG A 377 -25.90 -10.38 17.54
N GLY A 378 -25.85 -11.60 17.01
CA GLY A 378 -27.04 -12.43 16.73
C GLY A 378 -27.79 -12.06 15.45
N VAL A 379 -27.29 -11.12 14.66
CA VAL A 379 -27.84 -10.75 13.35
C VAL A 379 -26.95 -11.28 12.24
N LEU A 380 -27.53 -12.09 11.34
CA LEU A 380 -26.84 -12.53 10.14
C LEU A 380 -26.73 -11.35 9.17
N LYS A 381 -25.50 -10.98 8.79
CA LYS A 381 -25.24 -9.90 7.85
C LYS A 381 -24.19 -10.31 6.82
N TYR A 382 -24.26 -9.70 5.64
CA TYR A 382 -23.23 -9.88 4.63
C TYR A 382 -21.89 -9.31 5.12
N ASN A 383 -20.81 -10.03 4.87
CA ASN A 383 -19.47 -9.63 5.25
C ASN A 383 -18.87 -8.69 4.20
N TRP A 384 -18.88 -7.40 4.46
CA TRP A 384 -18.27 -6.40 3.57
C TRP A 384 -16.79 -6.69 3.27
N LYS A 385 -16.04 -7.34 4.19
CA LYS A 385 -14.64 -7.73 3.93
C LYS A 385 -14.52 -8.79 2.83
N LYS A 386 -15.54 -9.66 2.68
CA LYS A 386 -15.55 -10.63 1.59
C LYS A 386 -15.61 -9.93 0.24
N GLN A 387 -16.39 -8.87 0.14
CA GLN A 387 -16.46 -8.05 -1.08
C GLN A 387 -15.08 -7.45 -1.42
N GLU A 388 -14.41 -6.83 -0.46
CA GLU A 388 -13.06 -6.25 -0.69
C GLU A 388 -12.05 -7.30 -1.17
N VAL A 389 -12.09 -8.50 -0.60
CA VAL A 389 -11.24 -9.62 -1.03
C VAL A 389 -11.53 -10.03 -2.48
N VAL A 390 -12.80 -10.13 -2.86
CA VAL A 390 -13.21 -10.51 -4.22
C VAL A 390 -12.86 -9.39 -5.23
N GLU A 391 -12.99 -8.12 -4.87
CA GLU A 391 -12.57 -6.98 -5.69
C GLU A 391 -11.05 -6.95 -5.87
N GLY A 392 -10.28 -7.35 -4.85
CA GLY A 392 -8.83 -7.49 -4.90
C GLY A 392 -8.32 -8.38 -6.03
N LYS A 393 -9.13 -9.36 -6.49
CA LYS A 393 -8.80 -10.17 -7.67
C LYS A 393 -8.76 -9.35 -8.97
N GLY A 394 -9.69 -8.41 -9.14
CA GLY A 394 -9.72 -7.53 -10.31
C GLY A 394 -8.47 -6.67 -10.38
N LEU A 395 -8.05 -6.09 -9.25
CA LEU A 395 -6.81 -5.34 -9.14
C LEU A 395 -5.57 -6.23 -9.35
N TRP A 396 -5.55 -7.44 -8.78
CA TRP A 396 -4.47 -8.41 -9.01
C TRP A 396 -4.25 -8.74 -10.48
N LEU A 397 -5.34 -8.93 -11.25
CA LEU A 397 -5.29 -9.15 -12.69
C LEU A 397 -4.75 -7.89 -13.40
N ALA A 398 -5.28 -6.73 -13.04
CA ALA A 398 -4.99 -5.48 -13.73
C ALA A 398 -3.51 -5.04 -13.59
N TYR A 399 -2.93 -5.17 -12.41
CA TYR A 399 -1.51 -4.85 -12.17
C TYR A 399 -0.53 -5.82 -12.87
N GLN A 400 -1.01 -6.95 -13.39
CA GLN A 400 -0.26 -7.87 -14.25
C GLN A 400 -0.49 -7.62 -15.74
N ASP A 401 -1.10 -6.49 -16.11
CA ASP A 401 -1.53 -6.13 -17.47
C ASP A 401 -2.57 -7.10 -18.06
N ARG A 402 -3.32 -7.84 -17.22
CA ARG A 402 -4.41 -8.74 -17.65
C ARG A 402 -5.76 -8.01 -17.63
N LEU A 403 -5.82 -6.88 -18.32
CA LEU A 403 -6.93 -5.92 -18.22
C LEU A 403 -8.26 -6.47 -18.77
N ALA A 404 -8.22 -7.32 -19.80
CA ALA A 404 -9.42 -7.99 -20.31
C ALA A 404 -10.08 -8.91 -19.27
N GLU A 405 -9.28 -9.71 -18.56
CA GLU A 405 -9.76 -10.59 -17.50
C GLU A 405 -10.24 -9.79 -16.27
N ALA A 406 -9.55 -8.70 -15.93
CA ALA A 406 -9.96 -7.80 -14.87
C ALA A 406 -11.33 -7.16 -15.15
N GLN A 407 -11.55 -6.73 -16.38
CA GLN A 407 -12.84 -6.20 -16.82
C GLN A 407 -13.93 -7.26 -16.71
N GLN A 408 -13.71 -8.46 -17.26
CA GLN A 408 -14.68 -9.55 -17.19
C GLN A 408 -15.03 -9.91 -15.74
N HIS A 409 -14.04 -9.89 -14.85
CA HIS A 409 -14.25 -10.11 -13.41
C HIS A 409 -15.22 -9.07 -12.83
N PHE A 410 -14.97 -7.78 -13.01
CA PHE A 410 -15.88 -6.73 -12.50
C PHE A 410 -17.25 -6.73 -13.18
N GLU A 411 -17.33 -7.04 -14.48
CA GLU A 411 -18.61 -7.20 -15.18
C GLU A 411 -19.44 -8.33 -14.57
N SER A 412 -18.84 -9.49 -14.29
CA SER A 412 -19.53 -10.61 -13.64
C SER A 412 -20.03 -10.27 -12.23
N MET A 413 -19.30 -9.44 -11.49
CA MET A 413 -19.75 -8.95 -10.19
C MET A 413 -20.96 -8.03 -10.32
N LEU A 414 -20.99 -7.18 -11.36
CA LEU A 414 -22.10 -6.26 -11.62
C LEU A 414 -23.33 -6.96 -12.19
N GLU A 415 -23.21 -8.11 -12.84
CA GLU A 415 -24.35 -8.95 -13.22
C GLU A 415 -25.11 -9.44 -11.97
N ILE A 416 -24.39 -9.78 -10.90
CA ILE A 416 -24.95 -10.24 -9.62
C ILE A 416 -25.44 -9.04 -8.79
N ALA A 417 -24.67 -7.96 -8.76
CA ALA A 417 -24.94 -6.77 -7.94
C ALA A 417 -24.83 -5.45 -8.76
N PRO A 418 -25.83 -5.11 -9.60
CA PRO A 418 -25.74 -3.96 -10.52
C PRO A 418 -25.55 -2.59 -9.85
N GLY A 419 -25.99 -2.46 -8.60
CA GLY A 419 -25.88 -1.26 -7.76
C GLY A 419 -24.60 -1.19 -6.92
N ASN A 420 -23.66 -2.12 -7.08
CA ASN A 420 -22.40 -2.09 -6.34
C ASN A 420 -21.47 -0.98 -6.89
N THR A 421 -21.32 0.10 -6.13
CA THR A 421 -20.51 1.27 -6.52
C THR A 421 -19.02 0.96 -6.59
N ALA A 422 -18.50 0.09 -5.72
CA ALA A 422 -17.08 -0.27 -5.69
C ALA A 422 -16.69 -1.12 -6.91
N SER A 423 -17.48 -2.15 -7.25
CA SER A 423 -17.26 -2.95 -8.46
C SER A 423 -17.42 -2.12 -9.74
N ARG A 424 -18.36 -1.15 -9.75
CA ARG A 424 -18.55 -0.24 -10.89
C ARG A 424 -17.38 0.75 -11.04
N SER A 425 -16.85 1.26 -9.94
CA SER A 425 -15.64 2.11 -9.93
C SER A 425 -14.40 1.32 -10.37
N GLY A 426 -14.28 0.06 -9.93
CA GLY A 426 -13.25 -0.86 -10.39
C GLY A 426 -13.33 -1.09 -11.91
N LEU A 427 -14.51 -1.41 -12.44
CA LEU A 427 -14.72 -1.54 -13.89
C LEU A 427 -14.32 -0.28 -14.64
N ALA A 428 -14.72 0.89 -14.15
CA ALA A 428 -14.37 2.16 -14.77
C ALA A 428 -12.85 2.37 -14.82
N GLN A 429 -12.16 2.15 -13.70
CA GLN A 429 -10.69 2.24 -13.64
C GLN A 429 -10.03 1.29 -14.64
N ILE A 430 -10.52 0.06 -14.78
CA ILE A 430 -10.03 -0.87 -15.80
C ILE A 430 -10.28 -0.29 -17.20
N GLN A 431 -11.48 0.19 -17.50
CA GLN A 431 -11.79 0.80 -18.80
C GLN A 431 -10.91 2.01 -19.13
N ALA A 432 -10.58 2.85 -18.14
CA ALA A 432 -9.63 3.95 -18.31
C ALA A 432 -8.24 3.42 -18.68
N TRP A 433 -7.74 2.39 -17.98
CA TRP A 433 -6.45 1.74 -18.30
C TRP A 433 -6.44 1.04 -19.65
N ARG A 434 -7.61 0.58 -20.12
CA ARG A 434 -7.80 0.02 -21.47
C ARG A 434 -7.84 1.08 -22.58
N GLY A 435 -7.82 2.38 -22.21
CA GLY A 435 -7.86 3.49 -23.16
C GLY A 435 -9.27 3.95 -23.53
N TRP A 436 -10.28 3.63 -22.71
CA TRP A 436 -11.69 4.00 -22.88
C TRP A 436 -12.20 4.96 -21.78
N PRO A 437 -11.59 6.16 -21.60
CA PRO A 437 -12.00 7.16 -20.62
C PRO A 437 -13.47 7.59 -20.76
N GLY A 438 -14.06 7.58 -21.97
CA GLY A 438 -15.48 7.92 -22.13
C GLY A 438 -16.40 6.89 -21.48
N SER A 439 -16.07 5.60 -21.60
CA SER A 439 -16.77 4.49 -20.96
C SER A 439 -16.55 4.45 -19.46
N SER A 440 -15.30 4.71 -19.02
CA SER A 440 -14.97 4.89 -17.61
C SER A 440 -15.78 6.02 -16.98
N LEU A 441 -15.77 7.21 -17.59
CA LEU A 441 -16.49 8.39 -17.10
C LEU A 441 -17.98 8.13 -16.88
N ARG A 442 -18.64 7.43 -17.82
CA ARG A 442 -20.05 7.02 -17.67
C ARG A 442 -20.27 6.11 -16.46
N ASN A 443 -19.39 5.13 -16.24
CA ASN A 443 -19.51 4.22 -15.09
C ASN A 443 -19.26 4.94 -13.76
N ILE A 444 -18.27 5.85 -13.71
CA ILE A 444 -18.01 6.68 -12.54
C ILE A 444 -19.18 7.61 -12.24
N ASP A 445 -19.73 8.29 -13.24
CA ASP A 445 -20.89 9.19 -13.04
C ASP A 445 -22.11 8.41 -12.50
N ILE A 446 -22.36 7.19 -12.99
CA ILE A 446 -23.39 6.31 -12.42
C ILE A 446 -23.06 5.97 -10.97
N SER A 447 -21.81 5.58 -10.67
CA SER A 447 -21.38 5.24 -9.30
C SER A 447 -21.60 6.40 -8.32
N LEU A 448 -21.15 7.61 -8.69
CA LEU A 448 -21.27 8.81 -7.87
C LEU A 448 -22.73 9.24 -7.65
N ASN A 449 -23.60 9.05 -8.66
CA ASN A 449 -25.02 9.35 -8.54
C ASN A 449 -25.77 8.34 -7.65
N MET A 450 -25.34 7.08 -7.61
CA MET A 450 -25.92 6.04 -6.76
C MET A 450 -25.50 6.15 -5.28
N ALA A 451 -24.36 6.77 -4.99
CA ALA A 451 -23.76 6.78 -3.65
C ALA A 451 -24.59 7.54 -2.58
N GLY A 452 -25.59 8.34 -2.96
CA GLY A 452 -26.60 8.92 -2.06
C GLY A 452 -26.09 9.89 -0.98
N ILE A 453 -26.31 11.20 -1.21
CA ILE A 453 -26.34 12.35 -0.26
C ILE A 453 -25.00 12.92 0.29
N ASP A 454 -24.91 14.24 0.02
CA ASP A 454 -24.17 15.39 0.58
C ASP A 454 -22.79 15.23 1.30
N PRO A 455 -21.68 15.48 0.58
CA PRO A 455 -20.33 15.62 1.13
C PRO A 455 -20.14 16.76 2.15
N LEU A 456 -21.09 17.69 2.31
CA LEU A 456 -20.92 18.91 3.12
C LEU A 456 -21.04 18.70 4.65
N SER A 457 -21.16 17.46 5.13
CA SER A 457 -21.33 17.16 6.57
C SER A 457 -20.19 16.35 7.21
N ARG A 458 -19.16 15.94 6.46
CA ARG A 458 -18.09 15.06 6.98
C ARG A 458 -16.78 15.82 7.27
N PRO A 459 -16.07 15.52 8.37
CA PRO A 459 -14.75 16.08 8.64
C PRO A 459 -13.71 15.72 7.56
N THR A 460 -12.75 16.62 7.30
CA THR A 460 -11.75 16.52 6.21
C THR A 460 -10.78 15.33 6.26
N TYR A 461 -10.64 14.66 7.40
CA TYR A 461 -9.75 13.51 7.59
C TYR A 461 -10.49 12.16 7.56
N VAL A 462 -11.83 12.15 7.45
CA VAL A 462 -12.59 10.93 7.13
C VAL A 462 -12.69 10.87 5.61
N GLU A 463 -12.12 9.83 4.99
CA GLU A 463 -12.14 9.71 3.53
C GLU A 463 -13.59 9.75 3.03
N GLU A 464 -13.89 10.71 2.15
CA GLU A 464 -15.14 10.65 1.39
C GLU A 464 -15.07 9.31 0.64
N ARG A 465 -16.07 8.43 0.83
CA ARG A 465 -16.07 7.07 0.24
C ARG A 465 -15.78 7.07 -1.27
N GLU A 466 -16.06 8.19 -1.91
CA GLU A 466 -15.96 8.43 -3.33
C GLU A 466 -14.66 9.14 -3.79
N VAL A 467 -13.66 9.37 -2.92
CA VAL A 467 -12.39 10.02 -3.34
C VAL A 467 -11.73 9.28 -4.52
N PRO A 468 -11.54 7.94 -4.51
CA PRO A 468 -10.95 7.23 -5.65
C PRO A 468 -11.76 7.37 -6.94
N ALA A 469 -13.09 7.33 -6.84
CA ALA A 469 -13.98 7.51 -7.98
C ALA A 469 -13.89 8.94 -8.54
N ARG A 470 -13.82 9.97 -7.68
CA ARG A 470 -13.65 11.37 -8.08
C ARG A 470 -12.27 11.65 -8.71
N ILE A 471 -11.21 11.01 -8.22
CA ILE A 471 -9.88 11.08 -8.84
C ILE A 471 -9.93 10.49 -10.25
N THR A 472 -10.54 9.30 -10.40
CA THR A 472 -10.73 8.65 -11.71
C THR A 472 -11.56 9.55 -12.65
N ARG A 473 -12.66 10.13 -12.14
CA ARG A 473 -13.47 11.11 -12.88
C ARG A 473 -12.64 12.28 -13.40
N ALA A 474 -11.80 12.87 -12.57
CA ALA A 474 -10.98 14.01 -12.96
C ALA A 474 -9.94 13.62 -14.03
N ALA A 475 -9.32 12.45 -13.92
CA ALA A 475 -8.43 11.92 -14.95
C ALA A 475 -9.17 11.67 -16.28
N ASP A 476 -10.36 11.05 -16.24
CA ASP A 476 -11.17 10.77 -17.43
C ASP A 476 -11.70 12.04 -18.09
N LEU A 477 -12.08 13.06 -17.32
CA LEU A 477 -12.43 14.38 -17.84
C LEU A 477 -11.28 14.98 -18.62
N ASN A 478 -10.05 14.90 -18.10
CA ASN A 478 -8.86 15.39 -18.81
C ASN A 478 -8.62 14.63 -20.12
N ALA A 479 -8.75 13.30 -20.08
CA ALA A 479 -8.59 12.42 -21.25
C ALA A 479 -9.72 12.59 -22.29
N CYS A 480 -10.89 13.06 -21.87
CA CYS A 480 -12.03 13.40 -22.73
C CYS A 480 -12.07 14.88 -23.13
N TYR A 481 -10.97 15.62 -22.95
CA TYR A 481 -10.83 17.04 -23.33
C TYR A 481 -11.72 18.02 -22.53
N TYR A 482 -12.28 17.61 -21.40
CA TYR A 482 -12.92 18.50 -20.40
C TYR A 482 -11.87 19.07 -19.45
N LYS A 483 -10.88 19.75 -20.04
CA LYS A 483 -9.62 20.17 -19.40
C LYS A 483 -9.82 21.04 -18.16
N GLN A 484 -10.70 22.04 -18.25
CA GLN A 484 -10.99 22.97 -17.15
C GLN A 484 -11.75 22.28 -16.00
N GLU A 485 -12.74 21.44 -16.31
CA GLU A 485 -13.52 20.71 -15.30
C GLU A 485 -12.65 19.75 -14.51
N SER A 486 -11.73 19.06 -15.19
CA SER A 486 -10.73 18.20 -14.56
C SER A 486 -9.89 18.96 -13.53
N ARG A 487 -9.36 20.14 -13.92
CA ARG A 487 -8.50 20.97 -13.05
C ARG A 487 -9.26 21.51 -11.84
N VAL A 488 -10.51 21.96 -12.02
CA VAL A 488 -11.37 22.41 -10.91
C VAL A 488 -11.61 21.27 -9.92
N LEU A 489 -11.93 20.07 -10.41
CA LEU A 489 -12.17 18.90 -9.56
C LEU A 489 -10.88 18.44 -8.85
N ALA A 490 -9.74 18.39 -9.55
CA ALA A 490 -8.45 18.04 -8.96
C ALA A 490 -8.04 19.03 -7.86
N ALA A 491 -8.21 20.34 -8.08
CA ALA A 491 -7.93 21.37 -7.09
C ALA A 491 -8.83 21.25 -5.85
N GLU A 492 -10.10 20.89 -6.02
CA GLU A 492 -10.98 20.59 -4.89
C GLU A 492 -10.52 19.36 -4.11
N LEU A 493 -10.18 18.27 -4.82
CA LEU A 493 -9.77 17.01 -4.20
C LEU A 493 -8.51 17.17 -3.35
N ILE A 494 -7.48 17.85 -3.86
CA ILE A 494 -6.23 18.05 -3.13
C ILE A 494 -6.38 19.02 -1.95
N ARG A 495 -7.21 20.07 -2.11
CA ARG A 495 -7.49 21.01 -1.01
C ARG A 495 -8.21 20.32 0.15
N ARG A 496 -9.15 19.41 -0.15
CA ARG A 496 -9.88 18.64 0.87
C ARG A 496 -9.03 17.49 1.45
N ASN A 497 -8.18 16.89 0.61
CA ASN A 497 -7.40 15.69 0.95
C ASN A 497 -5.89 15.90 0.70
N PRO A 498 -5.23 16.86 1.39
CA PRO A 498 -3.86 17.27 1.09
C PRO A 498 -2.81 16.18 1.33
N MET A 499 -3.17 15.07 1.98
CA MET A 499 -2.29 13.93 2.25
C MET A 499 -2.59 12.70 1.36
N ASN A 500 -3.61 12.75 0.49
CA ASN A 500 -3.91 11.64 -0.41
C ASN A 500 -2.93 11.62 -1.59
N LEU A 501 -2.16 10.52 -1.71
CA LEU A 501 -1.11 10.40 -2.74
C LEU A 501 -1.67 10.29 -4.15
N HIS A 502 -2.84 9.68 -4.35
CA HIS A 502 -3.46 9.59 -5.67
C HIS A 502 -3.97 10.96 -6.14
N ALA A 503 -4.53 11.76 -5.23
CA ALA A 503 -4.89 13.14 -5.52
C ALA A 503 -3.65 13.98 -5.86
N LYS A 504 -2.56 13.86 -5.08
CA LYS A 504 -1.27 14.50 -5.40
C LYS A 504 -0.75 14.07 -6.76
N SER A 505 -0.77 12.77 -7.05
CA SER A 505 -0.34 12.21 -8.33
C SER A 505 -1.14 12.82 -9.47
N LEU A 506 -2.47 12.84 -9.39
CA LEU A 506 -3.32 13.47 -10.40
C LEU A 506 -3.00 14.96 -10.57
N THR A 507 -2.84 15.71 -9.47
CA THR A 507 -2.46 17.13 -9.56
C THR A 507 -1.10 17.31 -10.22
N GLU A 508 -0.13 16.44 -9.92
CA GLU A 508 1.19 16.44 -10.59
C GLU A 508 1.07 16.07 -12.07
N ASP A 509 0.18 15.15 -12.46
CA ASP A 509 -0.06 14.81 -13.88
C ASP A 509 -0.61 16.03 -14.64
N LEU A 510 -1.56 16.76 -14.04
CA LEU A 510 -2.12 17.97 -14.64
C LEU A 510 -1.11 19.14 -14.65
N ASP A 511 -0.32 19.28 -13.59
CA ASP A 511 0.76 20.27 -13.50
C ASP A 511 1.85 20.03 -14.56
N VAL A 512 2.17 18.76 -14.85
CA VAL A 512 3.09 18.38 -15.93
C VAL A 512 2.53 18.76 -17.30
N GLU A 513 1.22 18.63 -17.52
CA GLU A 513 0.54 19.07 -18.75
C GLU A 513 0.54 20.60 -18.88
N ASP A 514 0.35 21.32 -17.77
CA ASP A 514 0.30 22.78 -17.72
C ASP A 514 1.71 23.44 -17.66
N SER A 515 2.77 22.64 -17.61
CA SER A 515 4.16 23.09 -17.52
C SER A 515 4.85 23.19 -18.88
N ILE A 516 5.82 24.10 -18.99
CA ILE A 516 6.65 24.23 -20.19
C ILE A 516 7.42 22.93 -20.42
N SER A 517 7.44 22.45 -21.66
CA SER A 517 8.23 21.27 -22.02
C SER A 517 9.20 21.55 -23.15
N ILE A 518 10.38 20.93 -23.04
CA ILE A 518 11.42 20.94 -24.05
C ILE A 518 11.59 19.51 -24.52
N SER A 519 11.54 19.32 -25.83
CA SER A 519 11.84 18.04 -26.48
C SER A 519 12.99 18.22 -27.46
N PHE A 520 13.87 17.22 -27.48
CA PHE A 520 14.98 17.11 -28.41
C PHE A 520 14.89 15.74 -29.09
N ASP A 521 14.93 15.74 -30.41
CA ASP A 521 14.95 14.53 -31.22
C ASP A 521 16.15 14.59 -32.15
N GLY A 522 16.86 13.50 -32.29
CA GLY A 522 18.01 13.44 -33.19
C GLY A 522 18.24 12.03 -33.70
N TYR A 523 18.74 11.94 -34.93
CA TYR A 523 19.22 10.68 -35.47
C TYR A 523 20.37 10.88 -36.46
N VAL A 524 21.15 9.83 -36.60
CA VAL A 524 22.18 9.71 -37.63
C VAL A 524 21.93 8.39 -38.34
N THR A 525 21.77 8.46 -39.65
CA THR A 525 21.52 7.31 -40.52
C THR A 525 22.60 7.25 -41.58
N SER A 526 23.09 6.05 -41.87
CA SER A 526 23.97 5.75 -42.99
C SER A 526 23.38 4.60 -43.79
N GLU A 527 23.26 4.81 -45.10
CA GLU A 527 22.78 3.82 -46.07
C GLU A 527 23.91 3.55 -47.07
N ASN A 528 24.24 2.27 -47.24
CA ASN A 528 25.25 1.83 -48.20
C ASN A 528 24.57 1.27 -49.46
N PRO A 529 24.89 1.76 -50.68
CA PRO A 529 25.90 2.77 -51.00
C PRO A 529 25.43 4.24 -50.92
N GLY A 530 26.28 5.09 -50.32
CA GLY A 530 26.42 6.50 -50.70
C GLY A 530 25.56 7.55 -49.98
N ILE A 531 24.71 7.19 -49.01
CA ILE A 531 23.79 8.14 -48.37
C ILE A 531 24.01 8.24 -46.86
N GLY A 532 24.04 9.46 -46.35
CA GLY A 532 24.04 9.74 -44.92
C GLY A 532 23.08 10.86 -44.56
N GLU A 533 22.32 10.71 -43.49
CA GLU A 533 21.42 11.74 -42.96
C GLU A 533 21.76 12.01 -41.50
N LYS A 534 21.87 13.29 -41.15
CA LYS A 534 21.93 13.75 -39.76
C LYS A 534 20.73 14.66 -39.52
N TYR A 535 20.03 14.42 -38.42
CA TYR A 535 18.85 15.17 -38.04
C TYR A 535 18.95 15.56 -36.57
N ALA A 536 18.57 16.79 -36.28
CA ALA A 536 18.34 17.27 -34.93
C ALA A 536 17.16 18.25 -34.94
N SER A 537 16.26 18.12 -33.97
CA SER A 537 15.22 19.09 -33.72
C SER A 537 15.10 19.38 -32.25
N ALA A 538 14.72 20.61 -31.94
CA ALA A 538 14.33 21.04 -30.61
C ALA A 538 12.96 21.70 -30.69
N ARG A 539 12.03 21.28 -29.83
CA ARG A 539 10.71 21.90 -29.69
C ARG A 539 10.50 22.34 -28.26
N ILE A 540 10.15 23.61 -28.09
CA ILE A 540 9.75 24.19 -26.80
C ILE A 540 8.25 24.45 -26.87
N THR A 541 7.48 23.80 -26.01
CA THR A 541 6.03 23.95 -25.91
C THR A 541 5.69 24.69 -24.61
N MET A 542 4.89 25.73 -24.72
CA MET A 542 4.38 26.54 -23.61
C MET A 542 2.85 26.49 -23.59
N PRO A 543 2.27 25.83 -22.57
CA PRO A 543 0.83 25.89 -22.34
C PRO A 543 0.40 27.31 -21.98
N VAL A 544 -0.48 27.90 -22.78
CA VAL A 544 -1.09 29.23 -22.52
C VAL A 544 -2.37 29.07 -21.70
N THR A 545 -3.14 28.02 -22.00
CA THR A 545 -4.28 27.58 -21.21
C THR A 545 -4.29 26.06 -21.18
N SER A 546 -5.16 25.47 -20.36
CA SER A 546 -5.36 24.00 -20.30
C SER A 546 -5.73 23.31 -21.62
N SER A 547 -6.03 24.09 -22.67
CA SER A 547 -6.44 23.59 -23.98
C SER A 547 -5.68 24.25 -25.13
N LEU A 548 -4.73 25.16 -24.87
CA LEU A 548 -4.01 25.89 -25.90
C LEU A 548 -2.54 25.90 -25.58
N ASP A 549 -1.77 25.26 -26.43
CA ASP A 549 -0.32 25.28 -26.41
C ASP A 549 0.19 26.17 -27.54
N ILE A 550 1.18 27.02 -27.23
CA ILE A 550 2.02 27.63 -28.26
C ILE A 550 3.37 26.94 -28.23
N TYR A 551 4.01 26.78 -29.38
CA TYR A 551 5.33 26.15 -29.42
C TYR A 551 6.24 26.78 -30.46
N GLY A 552 7.54 26.74 -30.17
CA GLY A 552 8.62 27.03 -31.10
C GLY A 552 9.31 25.74 -31.51
N LEU A 553 9.67 25.64 -32.78
CA LEU A 553 10.40 24.53 -33.37
C LEU A 553 11.70 25.05 -33.99
N TRP A 554 12.79 24.36 -33.69
CA TRP A 554 14.05 24.47 -34.41
C TRP A 554 14.40 23.11 -34.98
N LEU A 555 14.84 23.09 -36.23
CA LEU A 555 15.16 21.87 -36.95
C LEU A 555 16.39 22.09 -37.83
N PHE A 556 17.31 21.14 -37.72
CA PHE A 556 18.49 21.03 -38.55
C PHE A 556 18.52 19.64 -39.19
N ARG A 557 18.77 19.60 -40.49
CA ARG A 557 18.99 18.36 -41.21
C ARG A 557 20.12 18.54 -42.23
N ASP A 558 20.95 17.52 -42.34
CA ASP A 558 22.04 17.43 -43.30
C ASP A 558 21.92 16.10 -44.04
N ASN A 559 21.60 16.17 -45.33
CA ASN A 559 21.51 15.02 -46.22
C ASN A 559 22.76 14.99 -47.10
N SER A 560 23.53 13.92 -47.05
CA SER A 560 24.71 13.70 -47.89
C SER A 560 24.45 12.59 -48.90
N LEU A 561 24.74 12.86 -50.17
CA LEU A 561 24.70 11.92 -51.29
C LEU A 561 26.01 12.02 -52.06
N ASP A 562 26.77 10.94 -52.14
CA ASP A 562 28.05 10.86 -52.89
C ASP A 562 29.04 12.01 -52.60
N GLY A 563 29.03 12.50 -51.36
CA GLY A 563 29.91 13.59 -50.90
C GLY A 563 29.35 15.01 -51.06
N VAL A 564 28.19 15.17 -51.70
CA VAL A 564 27.46 16.45 -51.76
C VAL A 564 26.46 16.52 -50.59
N SER A 565 26.50 17.61 -49.82
CA SER A 565 25.64 17.85 -48.66
C SER A 565 24.59 18.91 -48.99
N HIS A 566 23.33 18.60 -48.70
CA HIS A 566 22.20 19.51 -48.73
C HIS A 566 21.69 19.71 -47.31
N MET A 567 21.79 20.95 -46.83
CA MET A 567 21.39 21.33 -45.48
C MET A 567 20.02 22.01 -45.50
N LEU A 568 19.16 21.59 -44.59
CA LEU A 568 17.86 22.19 -44.33
C LEU A 568 17.82 22.74 -42.91
N ARG A 569 17.44 24.01 -42.77
CA ARG A 569 17.58 24.78 -41.52
C ARG A 569 16.29 25.52 -41.22
N ARG A 570 15.35 24.87 -40.55
CA ARG A 570 14.01 25.44 -40.32
C ARG A 570 13.82 25.94 -38.89
N ALA A 571 13.18 27.09 -38.78
CA ALA A 571 12.61 27.59 -37.54
C ALA A 571 11.12 27.83 -37.76
N GLY A 572 10.32 27.48 -36.78
CA GLY A 572 8.86 27.62 -36.87
C GLY A 572 8.21 27.92 -35.54
N ALA A 573 6.96 28.33 -35.62
CA ALA A 573 6.10 28.50 -34.47
C ALA A 573 4.71 27.96 -34.81
N GLY A 574 4.03 27.40 -33.82
CA GLY A 574 2.72 26.83 -33.99
C GLY A 574 1.85 26.93 -32.76
N ILE A 575 0.59 26.56 -32.96
CA ILE A 575 -0.42 26.42 -31.92
C ILE A 575 -1.01 25.01 -32.00
N ASP A 576 -1.24 24.40 -30.84
CA ASP A 576 -2.07 23.21 -30.71
C ASP A 576 -3.26 23.59 -29.82
N TYR A 577 -4.48 23.43 -30.33
CA TYR A 577 -5.71 23.82 -29.66
C TYR A 577 -6.68 22.64 -29.53
N ASP A 578 -6.97 22.30 -28.29
CA ASP A 578 -7.93 21.28 -27.88
C ASP A 578 -9.34 21.88 -27.76
N VAL A 579 -10.19 21.55 -28.72
CA VAL A 579 -11.57 22.03 -28.85
C VAL A 579 -12.55 21.06 -28.15
N PHE A 580 -13.74 21.58 -27.84
CA PHE A 580 -14.87 20.79 -27.33
C PHE A 580 -15.18 19.56 -28.20
N ARG A 581 -15.54 18.43 -27.56
CA ARG A 581 -15.82 17.10 -28.16
C ARG A 581 -14.59 16.39 -28.74
N ALA A 582 -13.46 16.50 -28.05
CA ALA A 582 -12.25 15.73 -28.35
C ALA A 582 -11.73 15.94 -29.78
N LEU A 583 -11.73 17.21 -30.20
CA LEU A 583 -11.17 17.67 -31.46
C LEU A 583 -9.93 18.51 -31.18
N SER A 584 -8.77 18.13 -31.68
CA SER A 584 -7.53 18.91 -31.59
C SER A 584 -7.18 19.50 -32.96
N ILE A 585 -6.76 20.76 -32.98
CA ILE A 585 -6.34 21.51 -34.17
C ILE A 585 -4.92 21.98 -33.96
N GLY A 586 -4.00 21.58 -34.84
CA GLY A 586 -2.62 22.07 -34.87
C GLY A 586 -2.39 22.95 -36.09
N ILE A 587 -1.76 24.12 -35.92
CA ILE A 587 -1.34 24.98 -37.02
C ILE A 587 0.10 25.41 -36.78
N GLN A 588 0.95 25.31 -37.79
CA GLN A 588 2.37 25.69 -37.68
C GLN A 588 2.84 26.40 -38.94
N GLY A 589 3.46 27.56 -38.77
CA GLY A 589 4.27 28.20 -39.79
C GLY A 589 5.75 27.92 -39.56
N SER A 590 6.52 27.72 -40.62
CA SER A 590 7.97 27.55 -40.55
C SER A 590 8.65 28.07 -41.81
N ASP A 591 9.88 28.54 -41.66
CA ASP A 591 10.70 29.05 -42.78
C ASP A 591 12.16 28.64 -42.56
N ASP A 592 12.98 28.70 -43.62
CA ASP A 592 14.42 28.55 -43.50
C ASP A 592 15.01 29.79 -42.79
N TYR A 593 15.70 29.57 -41.67
CA TYR A 593 16.20 30.68 -40.85
C TYR A 593 17.50 31.33 -41.39
N VAL A 594 18.05 30.82 -42.49
CA VAL A 594 19.24 31.33 -43.16
C VAL A 594 18.91 32.01 -44.48
N THR A 595 18.19 31.32 -45.37
CA THR A 595 17.86 31.82 -46.73
C THR A 595 16.54 32.57 -46.78
N ARG A 596 15.57 32.22 -45.92
CA ARG A 596 14.21 32.81 -45.85
C ARG A 596 13.43 32.76 -47.16
N ASP A 597 13.55 31.65 -47.89
CA ASP A 597 12.92 31.42 -49.18
C ASP A 597 12.07 30.13 -49.22
N GLU A 598 11.89 29.45 -48.06
CA GLU A 598 11.20 28.16 -47.94
C GLU A 598 10.05 28.22 -46.92
N GLU A 599 9.12 29.15 -47.13
CA GLU A 599 7.92 29.30 -46.33
C GLU A 599 7.04 28.04 -46.38
N GLY A 600 6.68 27.52 -45.22
CA GLY A 600 5.81 26.35 -45.04
C GLY A 600 4.70 26.61 -44.02
N LEU A 601 3.52 26.10 -44.33
CA LEU A 601 2.35 26.11 -43.46
C LEU A 601 1.86 24.67 -43.33
N SER A 602 1.66 24.22 -42.10
CA SER A 602 1.01 22.93 -41.84
C SER A 602 -0.21 23.10 -40.94
N ALA A 603 -1.24 22.33 -41.24
CA ALA A 603 -2.46 22.23 -40.46
C ALA A 603 -2.76 20.75 -40.19
N ARG A 604 -3.14 20.43 -38.96
CA ARG A 604 -3.52 19.08 -38.53
C ARG A 604 -4.83 19.12 -37.76
N LEU A 605 -5.67 18.13 -38.00
CA LEU A 605 -6.94 17.89 -37.33
C LEU A 605 -6.90 16.49 -36.75
N SER A 606 -7.22 16.33 -35.46
CA SER A 606 -7.40 15.02 -34.83
C SER A 606 -8.73 15.00 -34.09
N TRP A 607 -9.62 14.07 -34.44
CA TRP A 607 -10.92 13.94 -33.82
C TRP A 607 -11.11 12.54 -33.25
N ARG A 608 -11.26 12.47 -31.93
CA ARG A 608 -11.63 11.24 -31.22
C ARG A 608 -13.16 11.16 -31.14
N ALA A 609 -13.75 10.47 -32.11
CA ALA A 609 -15.21 10.33 -32.22
C ALA A 609 -15.82 9.55 -31.05
N ASN A 610 -15.10 8.54 -30.54
CA ASN A 610 -15.45 7.78 -29.35
C ASN A 610 -14.20 7.06 -28.80
N ASP A 611 -14.39 6.13 -27.86
CA ASP A 611 -13.27 5.39 -27.26
C ASP A 611 -12.50 4.49 -28.23
N LEU A 612 -13.12 4.11 -29.35
CA LEU A 612 -12.59 3.16 -30.31
C LEU A 612 -12.03 3.84 -31.55
N LEU A 613 -12.58 4.98 -31.99
CA LEU A 613 -12.28 5.59 -33.28
C LEU A 613 -11.65 6.99 -33.15
N THR A 614 -10.49 7.15 -33.78
CA THR A 614 -9.83 8.45 -34.00
C THR A 614 -9.63 8.67 -35.49
N LEU A 615 -10.01 9.85 -35.97
CA LEU A 615 -9.82 10.31 -37.35
C LEU A 615 -8.82 11.46 -37.35
N GLU A 616 -7.84 11.39 -38.23
CA GLU A 616 -6.80 12.41 -38.38
C GLU A 616 -6.77 12.89 -39.84
N ALA A 617 -6.53 14.18 -40.05
CA ALA A 617 -6.31 14.77 -41.35
C ALA A 617 -5.24 15.85 -41.25
N GLY A 618 -4.37 15.92 -42.25
CA GLY A 618 -3.24 16.85 -42.27
C GLY A 618 -3.01 17.43 -43.65
N HIS A 619 -2.51 18.65 -43.70
CA HIS A 619 -1.96 19.26 -44.90
C HIS A 619 -0.70 20.05 -44.52
N ASP A 620 0.39 19.84 -45.26
CA ASP A 620 1.67 20.53 -45.09
C ASP A 620 2.13 21.04 -46.45
N THR A 621 2.25 22.35 -46.61
CA THR A 621 2.65 22.96 -47.89
C THR A 621 4.13 22.77 -48.20
N ARG A 622 4.96 22.42 -47.19
CA ARG A 622 6.39 22.14 -47.34
C ARG A 622 6.76 20.94 -46.47
N SER A 623 6.32 19.76 -46.91
CA SER A 623 6.42 18.53 -46.15
C SER A 623 7.85 18.06 -45.98
N LEU A 624 8.19 17.68 -44.75
CA LEU A 624 9.43 16.97 -44.46
C LEU A 624 9.32 15.46 -44.71
N ASP A 625 8.14 14.93 -45.00
CA ASP A 625 7.86 13.50 -45.20
C ASP A 625 7.83 13.14 -46.70
N LEU A 626 8.90 13.53 -47.40
CA LEU A 626 9.16 13.22 -48.82
C LEU A 626 10.32 12.21 -48.94
N PRO A 627 10.45 11.47 -50.06
CA PRO A 627 11.52 10.50 -50.26
C PRO A 627 12.91 11.08 -49.99
N LEU A 628 13.73 10.37 -49.20
CA LEU A 628 15.04 10.85 -48.73
C LEU A 628 15.93 11.37 -49.86
N ARG A 629 16.01 10.62 -50.97
CA ARG A 629 16.81 10.97 -52.15
C ARG A 629 16.23 12.17 -52.92
N ALA A 630 14.91 12.34 -52.96
CA ALA A 630 14.27 13.51 -53.58
C ALA A 630 14.65 14.79 -52.84
N ARG A 631 14.56 14.75 -51.50
CA ARG A 631 14.97 15.86 -50.63
C ARG A 631 16.48 16.12 -50.71
N ALA A 632 17.30 15.07 -50.80
CA ALA A 632 18.74 15.19 -51.00
C ALA A 632 19.09 15.82 -52.36
N GLY A 633 18.21 15.71 -53.36
CA GLY A 633 18.32 16.40 -54.65
C GLY A 633 17.74 17.81 -54.67
N GLY A 634 17.27 18.35 -53.54
CA GLY A 634 16.66 19.68 -53.44
C GLY A 634 15.19 19.75 -53.88
N VAL A 635 14.52 18.61 -54.08
CA VAL A 635 13.08 18.58 -54.41
C VAL A 635 12.26 18.82 -53.14
N SER A 636 11.32 19.76 -53.23
CA SER A 636 10.36 20.07 -52.18
C SER A 636 8.93 19.80 -52.67
N GLY A 637 7.93 19.86 -51.78
CA GLY A 637 6.55 19.56 -52.14
C GLY A 637 5.58 19.67 -50.98
N ASN A 638 4.29 19.65 -51.33
CA ASN A 638 3.21 19.61 -50.36
C ASN A 638 2.77 18.16 -50.08
N ARG A 639 2.10 17.94 -48.95
CA ARG A 639 1.56 16.63 -48.58
C ARG A 639 0.22 16.81 -47.88
N THR A 640 -0.77 16.03 -48.31
CA THR A 640 -2.08 15.91 -47.67
C THR A 640 -2.24 14.48 -47.18
N ASP A 641 -2.58 14.29 -45.91
CA ASP A 641 -2.75 12.97 -45.32
C ASP A 641 -4.07 12.84 -44.55
N ALA A 642 -4.55 11.61 -44.49
CA ALA A 642 -5.68 11.21 -43.66
C ALA A 642 -5.37 9.86 -43.01
N ALA A 643 -5.73 9.73 -41.74
CA ALA A 643 -5.59 8.47 -41.01
C ALA A 643 -6.84 8.12 -40.22
N LEU A 644 -7.11 6.83 -40.15
CA LEU A 644 -8.13 6.25 -39.30
C LEU A 644 -7.44 5.30 -38.34
N THR A 645 -7.57 5.55 -37.04
CA THR A 645 -7.11 4.64 -35.99
C THR A 645 -8.33 4.05 -35.29
N PHE A 646 -8.47 2.73 -35.33
CA PHE A 646 -9.46 1.99 -34.55
C PHE A 646 -8.76 1.16 -33.47
N ARG A 647 -8.94 1.58 -32.23
CA ARG A 647 -8.40 0.94 -31.02
C ARG A 647 -9.51 0.11 -30.37
N ASN A 648 -9.55 -1.17 -30.68
CA ASN A 648 -10.53 -2.06 -30.05
C ASN A 648 -10.25 -2.20 -28.55
N SER A 649 -8.98 -2.23 -28.14
CA SER A 649 -8.54 -2.33 -26.74
C SER A 649 -7.09 -1.84 -26.57
N GLU A 650 -6.55 -1.87 -25.36
CA GLU A 650 -5.11 -1.71 -25.09
C GLU A 650 -4.25 -2.78 -25.78
N SER A 651 -4.87 -3.92 -26.09
CA SER A 651 -4.22 -5.10 -26.62
C SER A 651 -4.24 -5.15 -28.17
N PHE A 652 -5.09 -4.34 -28.83
CA PHE A 652 -5.31 -4.43 -30.27
C PHE A 652 -5.65 -3.07 -30.90
N LEU A 653 -4.87 -2.68 -31.90
CA LEU A 653 -5.02 -1.43 -32.65
C LEU A 653 -4.83 -1.67 -34.15
N TYR A 654 -5.70 -1.09 -34.96
CA TYR A 654 -5.54 -1.00 -36.40
C TYR A 654 -5.46 0.46 -36.83
N ARG A 655 -4.54 0.77 -37.75
CA ARG A 655 -4.38 2.10 -38.34
C ARG A 655 -4.31 2.01 -39.86
N LEU A 656 -5.23 2.71 -40.53
CA LEU A 656 -5.19 2.97 -41.97
C LEU A 656 -4.66 4.39 -42.19
N ARG A 657 -3.71 4.56 -43.10
CA ARG A 657 -3.21 5.86 -43.55
C ARG A 657 -3.30 5.97 -45.05
N TYR A 658 -3.63 7.15 -45.53
CA TYR A 658 -3.61 7.53 -46.92
C TYR A 658 -2.98 8.91 -47.03
N ALA A 659 -2.02 9.08 -47.94
CA ALA A 659 -1.39 10.37 -48.16
C ALA A 659 -1.10 10.61 -49.64
N LEU A 660 -1.27 11.86 -50.04
CA LEU A 660 -1.00 12.41 -51.36
C LEU A 660 0.11 13.45 -51.21
N GLY A 661 1.11 13.41 -52.08
CA GLY A 661 2.18 14.38 -52.17
C GLY A 661 2.30 14.90 -53.58
N ASP A 662 2.47 16.22 -53.69
CA ASP A 662 2.68 16.91 -54.96
C ASP A 662 4.03 17.61 -54.87
N LEU A 663 4.99 17.12 -55.66
CA LEU A 663 6.38 17.55 -55.63
C LEU A 663 6.66 18.59 -56.72
N ASP A 664 7.57 19.52 -56.43
CA ASP A 664 7.91 20.64 -57.32
C ASP A 664 8.53 20.19 -58.67
N ASP A 665 8.97 18.93 -58.77
CA ASP A 665 9.49 18.31 -59.99
C ASP A 665 8.38 17.72 -60.90
N GLY A 666 7.11 17.86 -60.51
CA GLY A 666 5.94 17.34 -61.23
C GLY A 666 5.57 15.90 -60.87
N ASN A 667 6.28 15.26 -59.93
CA ASN A 667 5.92 13.93 -59.46
C ASN A 667 4.79 14.00 -58.42
N GLU A 668 3.76 13.19 -58.61
CA GLU A 668 2.67 12.99 -57.66
C GLU A 668 2.89 11.66 -56.93
N ASN A 669 3.11 11.72 -55.62
CA ASN A 669 3.32 10.56 -54.76
C ASN A 669 2.03 10.21 -54.02
N THR A 670 1.54 8.99 -54.20
CA THR A 670 0.43 8.44 -53.39
C THR A 670 0.94 7.31 -52.51
N SER A 671 0.61 7.35 -51.23
CA SER A 671 0.95 6.29 -50.27
C SER A 671 -0.26 5.84 -49.48
N MET A 672 -0.42 4.52 -49.34
CA MET A 672 -1.45 3.91 -48.52
C MET A 672 -0.80 2.88 -47.61
N GLY A 673 -1.17 2.86 -46.34
CA GLY A 673 -0.60 1.95 -45.35
C GLY A 673 -1.65 1.42 -44.39
N LEU A 674 -1.59 0.12 -44.13
CA LEU A 674 -2.33 -0.59 -43.10
C LEU A 674 -1.33 -1.09 -42.06
N SER A 675 -1.54 -0.74 -40.79
CA SER A 675 -0.76 -1.26 -39.68
C SER A 675 -1.67 -1.90 -38.65
N LEU A 676 -1.32 -3.11 -38.23
CA LEU A 676 -1.97 -3.86 -37.17
C LEU A 676 -0.98 -4.02 -36.01
N GLU A 677 -1.42 -3.74 -34.79
CA GLU A 677 -0.64 -3.97 -33.59
C GLU A 677 -1.44 -4.81 -32.59
N GLU A 678 -0.89 -5.95 -32.18
CA GLU A 678 -1.51 -6.86 -31.21
C GLU A 678 -0.52 -7.31 -30.14
N TRP A 679 -0.92 -7.25 -28.87
CA TRP A 679 -0.18 -7.88 -27.78
C TRP A 679 -0.49 -9.38 -27.73
N VAL A 680 0.45 -10.20 -28.18
CA VAL A 680 0.30 -11.67 -28.26
C VAL A 680 0.77 -12.40 -26.99
N PHE A 681 1.55 -11.71 -26.15
CA PHE A 681 1.99 -12.24 -24.85
C PHE A 681 2.20 -11.10 -23.86
N THR A 682 1.63 -11.22 -22.65
CA THR A 682 1.78 -10.26 -21.56
C THR A 682 1.92 -10.99 -20.23
N ARG A 683 3.06 -10.82 -19.55
CA ARG A 683 3.28 -11.27 -18.17
C ARG A 683 4.19 -10.33 -17.40
N ALA A 684 3.65 -9.58 -16.45
CA ALA A 684 4.38 -8.77 -15.47
C ALA A 684 5.41 -7.81 -16.10
N SER A 685 6.68 -8.22 -16.21
CA SER A 685 7.78 -7.42 -16.77
C SER A 685 8.14 -7.75 -18.22
N PHE A 686 7.53 -8.77 -18.82
CA PHE A 686 7.86 -9.23 -20.18
C PHE A 686 6.62 -9.27 -21.07
N ARG A 687 6.71 -8.63 -22.23
CA ARG A 687 5.60 -8.49 -23.17
C ARG A 687 6.08 -8.64 -24.61
N ILE A 688 5.26 -9.25 -25.46
CA ILE A 688 5.51 -9.38 -26.90
C ILE A 688 4.33 -8.77 -27.65
N ARG A 689 4.64 -7.79 -28.50
CA ARG A 689 3.68 -7.20 -29.45
C ARG A 689 4.04 -7.64 -30.86
N LEU A 690 3.06 -8.12 -31.63
CA LEU A 690 3.20 -8.36 -33.04
C LEU A 690 2.77 -7.09 -33.80
N LYS A 691 3.63 -6.59 -34.67
CA LYS A 691 3.30 -5.51 -35.60
C LYS A 691 3.27 -6.05 -37.01
N GLU A 692 2.19 -5.80 -37.73
CA GLU A 692 2.05 -6.16 -39.13
C GLU A 692 1.83 -4.89 -39.94
N GLU A 693 2.54 -4.77 -41.06
CA GLU A 693 2.47 -3.61 -41.93
C GLU A 693 2.28 -4.04 -43.38
N VAL A 694 1.30 -3.45 -44.04
CA VAL A 694 1.09 -3.56 -45.49
C VAL A 694 1.02 -2.16 -46.05
N SER A 695 1.92 -1.81 -46.96
CA SER A 695 1.94 -0.49 -47.57
C SER A 695 2.10 -0.57 -49.07
N ARG A 696 1.57 0.44 -49.76
CA ARG A 696 1.70 0.66 -51.19
C ARG A 696 2.06 2.10 -51.44
N VAL A 697 3.09 2.32 -52.26
CA VAL A 697 3.49 3.62 -52.76
C VAL A 697 3.34 3.61 -54.28
N GLN A 698 2.87 4.72 -54.85
CA GLN A 698 2.76 4.94 -56.28
C GLN A 698 3.28 6.33 -56.62
N ASN A 699 3.95 6.46 -57.76
CA ASN A 699 4.48 7.72 -58.26
C ASN A 699 3.99 7.94 -59.69
N SER A 700 3.64 9.17 -60.05
CA SER A 700 3.26 9.52 -61.43
C SER A 700 4.48 9.55 -62.35
N GLU A 701 5.65 9.96 -61.83
CA GLU A 701 6.88 10.08 -62.58
C GLU A 701 7.99 9.15 -62.09
N THR A 702 8.66 8.51 -63.05
CA THR A 702 9.75 7.55 -62.78
C THR A 702 11.11 8.04 -63.29
N ALA A 703 11.13 9.02 -64.21
CA ALA A 703 12.33 9.59 -64.78
C ALA A 703 12.88 10.77 -63.94
N VAL A 704 13.02 10.55 -62.63
CA VAL A 704 13.50 11.54 -61.67
C VAL A 704 14.83 11.11 -61.05
N ALA A 705 15.58 12.04 -60.46
CA ALA A 705 16.93 11.79 -59.93
C ALA A 705 16.97 10.95 -58.62
N TYR A 706 15.85 10.37 -58.22
CA TYR A 706 15.70 9.62 -56.97
C TYR A 706 14.85 8.36 -57.16
N PHE A 707 14.83 7.52 -56.13
CA PHE A 707 14.02 6.31 -56.10
C PHE A 707 12.52 6.65 -56.18
N SER A 708 11.94 6.49 -57.36
CA SER A 708 10.53 6.78 -57.66
C SER A 708 9.90 5.63 -58.45
N PRO A 709 9.56 4.51 -57.79
CA PRO A 709 8.93 3.38 -58.47
C PRO A 709 7.50 3.74 -58.88
N ARG A 710 7.08 3.35 -60.10
CA ARG A 710 5.67 3.54 -60.54
C ARG A 710 4.68 2.93 -59.53
N TRP A 711 5.04 1.78 -58.95
CA TRP A 711 4.48 1.33 -57.69
C TRP A 711 5.44 0.41 -56.95
N ALA A 712 5.34 0.40 -55.62
CA ALA A 712 6.00 -0.55 -54.76
C ALA A 712 5.07 -0.97 -53.62
N ASN A 713 5.12 -2.25 -53.24
CA ASN A 713 4.38 -2.79 -52.09
C ASN A 713 5.37 -3.27 -51.02
N THR A 714 5.04 -3.07 -49.76
CA THR A 714 5.76 -3.66 -48.64
C THR A 714 4.79 -4.47 -47.80
N VAL A 715 5.19 -5.67 -47.41
CA VAL A 715 4.51 -6.48 -46.41
C VAL A 715 5.54 -6.90 -45.37
N ALA A 716 5.37 -6.50 -44.12
CA ALA A 716 6.32 -6.78 -43.05
C ALA A 716 5.63 -7.21 -41.77
N ILE A 717 6.32 -8.08 -41.01
CA ILE A 717 5.91 -8.50 -39.68
C ILE A 717 7.09 -8.28 -38.74
N SER A 718 6.85 -7.59 -37.63
CA SER A 718 7.86 -7.18 -36.66
C SER A 718 7.41 -7.49 -35.23
N PRO A 719 7.78 -8.65 -34.65
CA PRO A 719 7.72 -8.86 -33.21
C PRO A 719 8.56 -7.83 -32.44
N VAL A 720 7.92 -7.18 -31.48
CA VAL A 720 8.51 -6.26 -30.50
C VAL A 720 8.54 -6.97 -29.15
N ILE A 721 9.74 -7.32 -28.71
CA ILE A 721 10.00 -8.00 -27.45
C ILE A 721 10.42 -6.94 -26.43
N GLU A 722 9.56 -6.68 -25.45
CA GLU A 722 9.79 -5.69 -24.40
C GLU A 722 10.06 -6.36 -23.05
N HIS A 723 11.10 -5.91 -22.37
CA HIS A 723 11.39 -6.29 -21.00
C HIS A 723 11.58 -5.03 -20.12
N VAL A 724 10.89 -5.02 -18.97
CA VAL A 724 10.89 -3.94 -17.98
C VAL A 724 11.57 -4.44 -16.70
N PRO A 725 12.91 -4.50 -16.66
CA PRO A 725 13.64 -5.00 -15.49
C PRO A 725 13.52 -4.10 -14.26
N TYR A 726 13.12 -2.83 -14.43
CA TYR A 726 12.98 -1.89 -13.35
C TYR A 726 11.73 -1.00 -13.53
N ARG A 727 10.83 -1.07 -12.55
CA ARG A 727 9.66 -0.19 -12.40
C ARG A 727 9.49 0.11 -10.91
N ARG A 728 9.65 1.36 -10.52
CA ARG A 728 9.37 1.83 -9.16
C ARG A 728 8.79 3.23 -9.20
N TYR A 729 7.52 3.33 -8.85
CA TYR A 729 6.77 4.58 -8.80
C TYR A 729 6.93 5.36 -10.12
N GLY A 730 7.50 6.56 -10.09
CA GLY A 730 7.71 7.35 -11.30
C GLY A 730 8.90 6.91 -12.17
N SER A 731 9.72 5.95 -11.75
CA SER A 731 10.93 5.57 -12.49
C SER A 731 10.77 4.22 -13.18
N VAL A 732 10.93 4.20 -14.51
CA VAL A 732 10.82 3.01 -15.35
C VAL A 732 12.03 2.92 -16.26
N PHE A 733 12.60 1.73 -16.37
CA PHE A 733 13.54 1.39 -17.42
C PHE A 733 13.02 0.16 -18.17
N ALA A 734 12.86 0.31 -19.47
CA ALA A 734 12.50 -0.76 -20.39
C ALA A 734 13.52 -0.85 -21.52
N HIS A 735 13.70 -2.06 -22.05
CA HIS A 735 14.44 -2.26 -23.29
C HIS A 735 13.64 -3.11 -24.25
N ARG A 736 13.76 -2.82 -25.54
CA ARG A 736 13.01 -3.49 -26.60
C ARG A 736 13.95 -4.07 -27.65
N LEU A 737 13.69 -5.30 -28.06
CA LEU A 737 14.28 -5.91 -29.23
C LEU A 737 13.19 -6.04 -30.29
N ILE A 738 13.41 -5.44 -31.45
CA ILE A 738 12.46 -5.43 -32.56
C ILE A 738 13.12 -6.19 -33.71
N LEU A 739 12.45 -7.23 -34.19
CA LEU A 739 12.92 -8.10 -35.27
C LEU A 739 11.90 -8.06 -36.38
N GLY A 740 12.13 -7.29 -37.44
CA GLY A 740 11.24 -7.27 -38.59
C GLY A 740 11.75 -8.09 -39.76
N GLY A 741 10.82 -8.72 -40.46
CA GLY A 741 11.05 -9.44 -41.70
C GLY A 741 9.86 -9.28 -42.64
N GLY A 742 10.14 -9.16 -43.92
CA GLY A 742 9.09 -8.87 -44.89
C GLY A 742 9.52 -9.01 -46.33
N PHE A 743 8.62 -8.64 -47.22
CA PHE A 743 8.86 -8.60 -48.65
C PHE A 743 8.59 -7.20 -49.18
N PHE A 744 9.50 -6.75 -50.04
CA PHE A 744 9.37 -5.54 -50.84
C PHE A 744 9.17 -5.97 -52.28
N GLU A 745 8.10 -5.51 -52.91
CA GLU A 745 7.79 -5.82 -54.30
C GLU A 745 7.75 -4.53 -55.10
N GLN A 746 8.66 -4.42 -56.07
CA GLN A 746 8.77 -3.28 -56.95
C GLN A 746 8.41 -3.69 -58.38
N VAL A 747 7.60 -2.85 -59.02
CA VAL A 747 7.32 -2.98 -60.44
C VAL A 747 8.60 -3.05 -61.26
N ASP A 748 8.67 -3.99 -62.21
CA ASP A 748 9.82 -4.21 -63.11
C ASP A 748 11.09 -4.83 -62.47
N PHE A 749 11.15 -5.02 -61.14
CA PHE A 749 12.32 -5.58 -60.43
C PHE A 749 12.03 -6.85 -59.61
N GLY A 750 10.76 -7.17 -59.36
CA GLY A 750 10.36 -8.41 -58.68
C GLY A 750 10.12 -8.23 -57.18
N ARG A 751 10.27 -9.32 -56.42
CA ARG A 751 10.02 -9.36 -54.97
C ARG A 751 11.29 -9.74 -54.22
N ASP A 752 11.70 -8.88 -53.28
CA ASP A 752 12.89 -9.03 -52.47
C ASP A 752 12.57 -9.15 -50.99
N PHE A 753 13.42 -9.87 -50.26
CA PHE A 753 13.27 -10.04 -48.81
C PHE A 753 13.97 -8.90 -48.05
N ILE A 754 13.20 -8.17 -47.24
CA ILE A 754 13.67 -7.10 -46.37
C ILE A 754 13.69 -7.56 -44.90
N TRP A 755 14.54 -6.93 -44.10
CA TRP A 755 14.62 -7.19 -42.67
C TRP A 755 15.04 -5.94 -41.90
N ASP A 756 14.63 -5.87 -40.63
CA ASP A 756 15.09 -4.86 -39.68
C ASP A 756 15.40 -5.47 -38.31
N LEU A 757 16.47 -4.98 -37.69
CA LEU A 757 16.91 -5.34 -36.36
C LEU A 757 17.13 -4.06 -35.58
N ARG A 758 16.36 -3.88 -34.51
CA ARG A 758 16.44 -2.67 -33.67
C ARG A 758 16.47 -3.01 -32.20
N TYR A 759 17.29 -2.26 -31.47
CA TYR A 759 17.42 -2.35 -30.02
C TYR A 759 17.25 -0.98 -29.39
N GLU A 760 16.27 -0.85 -28.49
CA GLU A 760 15.89 0.41 -27.84
C GLU A 760 16.06 0.32 -26.32
N HIS A 761 16.47 1.43 -25.72
CA HIS A 761 16.37 1.70 -24.29
C HIS A 761 15.41 2.86 -24.05
N ASP A 762 14.51 2.70 -23.09
CA ASP A 762 13.46 3.66 -22.74
C ASP A 762 13.53 3.93 -21.23
N TYR A 763 13.89 5.16 -20.87
CA TYR A 763 14.01 5.65 -19.50
C TYR A 763 12.91 6.67 -19.24
N MET A 764 12.08 6.40 -18.23
CA MET A 764 11.15 7.36 -17.66
C MET A 764 11.65 7.68 -16.24
N LEU A 765 12.03 8.93 -15.98
CA LEU A 765 12.58 9.38 -14.71
C LEU A 765 11.60 10.35 -14.05
N GLY A 766 10.69 9.81 -13.24
CA GLY A 766 9.55 10.57 -12.73
C GLY A 766 8.54 10.86 -13.84
N LYS A 767 7.73 11.89 -13.63
CA LYS A 767 6.71 12.32 -14.60
C LYS A 767 7.19 13.36 -15.60
N ARG A 768 8.37 13.96 -15.34
CA ARG A 768 8.86 15.15 -16.04
C ARG A 768 9.99 14.87 -17.03
N THR A 769 10.64 13.71 -16.96
CA THR A 769 11.83 13.42 -17.78
C THR A 769 11.71 12.07 -18.46
N THR A 770 11.90 12.05 -19.78
CA THR A 770 11.94 10.81 -20.57
C THR A 770 13.13 10.84 -21.53
N LEU A 771 13.79 9.70 -21.70
CA LEU A 771 14.91 9.51 -22.62
C LEU A 771 14.75 8.16 -23.31
N LEU A 772 14.66 8.20 -24.64
CA LEU A 772 14.64 7.02 -25.49
C LEU A 772 15.82 7.09 -26.44
N TRP A 773 16.58 6.01 -26.58
CA TRP A 773 17.58 5.90 -27.62
C TRP A 773 17.63 4.50 -28.19
N GLY A 774 18.08 4.38 -29.43
CA GLY A 774 18.12 3.09 -30.09
C GLY A 774 19.13 3.00 -31.22
N LEU A 775 19.45 1.75 -31.54
CA LEU A 775 20.25 1.36 -32.68
C LEU A 775 19.37 0.55 -33.62
N ASN A 776 19.52 0.77 -34.92
CA ASN A 776 18.80 0.04 -35.94
C ASN A 776 19.75 -0.37 -37.07
N ARG A 777 19.56 -1.58 -37.59
CA ARG A 777 20.17 -2.06 -38.82
C ARG A 777 19.12 -2.76 -39.66
N SER A 778 19.01 -2.41 -40.93
CA SER A 778 18.00 -2.99 -41.81
C SER A 778 18.52 -3.12 -43.24
N ARG A 779 17.84 -3.93 -44.05
CA ARG A 779 18.07 -4.06 -45.48
C ARG A 779 16.83 -3.67 -46.25
N ARG A 780 17.02 -2.80 -47.25
CA ARG A 780 16.02 -2.34 -48.20
C ARG A 780 16.47 -2.66 -49.63
N TYR A 781 15.58 -2.50 -50.60
CA TYR A 781 15.90 -2.65 -52.01
C TYR A 781 15.42 -1.42 -52.77
N TYR A 782 16.25 -0.99 -53.70
CA TYR A 782 15.97 0.12 -54.60
C TYR A 782 16.37 -0.30 -56.00
N ASP A 783 15.41 -0.39 -56.92
CA ASP A 783 15.66 -0.79 -58.32
C ASP A 783 16.37 -2.15 -58.41
N GLY A 784 15.97 -3.09 -57.55
CA GLY A 784 16.53 -4.44 -57.45
C GLY A 784 17.86 -4.55 -56.70
N GLU A 785 18.48 -3.42 -56.32
CA GLU A 785 19.76 -3.40 -55.63
C GLU A 785 19.57 -3.29 -54.10
N PRO A 786 20.26 -4.12 -53.29
CA PRO A 786 20.15 -4.07 -51.84
C PRO A 786 20.87 -2.84 -51.26
N ALA A 787 20.23 -2.20 -50.28
CA ALA A 787 20.79 -1.12 -49.49
C ALA A 787 20.74 -1.45 -48.00
N ASP A 788 21.90 -1.47 -47.35
CA ASP A 788 22.00 -1.71 -45.91
C ASP A 788 21.98 -0.36 -45.17
N VAL A 789 21.02 -0.21 -44.26
CA VAL A 789 20.81 1.01 -43.47
C VAL A 789 21.25 0.74 -42.03
N SER A 790 22.04 1.64 -41.46
CA SER A 790 22.37 1.66 -40.03
C SER A 790 21.99 3.02 -39.45
N SER A 791 21.30 3.04 -38.31
CA SER A 791 20.93 4.29 -37.66
C SER A 791 21.05 4.25 -36.14
N PHE A 792 21.37 5.42 -35.58
CA PHE A 792 21.28 5.73 -34.16
C PHE A 792 20.28 6.86 -34.00
N TYR A 793 19.38 6.77 -33.02
CA TYR A 793 18.44 7.83 -32.71
C TYR A 793 18.28 8.02 -31.21
N LEU A 794 17.91 9.24 -30.85
CA LEU A 794 17.70 9.68 -29.48
C LEU A 794 16.56 10.68 -29.42
N THR A 795 15.65 10.47 -28.47
CA THR A 795 14.55 11.37 -28.11
C THR A 795 14.67 11.66 -26.63
N PHE A 796 14.66 12.95 -26.28
CA PHE A 796 14.69 13.42 -24.91
C PHE A 796 13.56 14.42 -24.71
N ARG A 797 12.81 14.29 -23.62
CA ARG A 797 11.79 15.26 -23.22
C ARG A 797 11.95 15.60 -21.75
N GLN A 798 11.94 16.90 -21.46
CA GLN A 798 11.98 17.47 -20.12
C GLN A 798 10.81 18.45 -19.94
N VAL A 799 10.08 18.31 -18.86
CA VAL A 799 9.08 19.27 -18.40
C VAL A 799 9.70 20.09 -17.26
N LEU A 800 9.69 21.41 -17.40
CA LEU A 800 10.42 22.37 -16.57
C LEU A 800 9.71 22.70 -15.26
#